data_AF-A0A1L4BSY5-F1
#
_entry.id   AF-A0A1L4BSY5-F1
#
_cell.length_a   1.000
_cell.length_b   1.000
_cell.length_c   1.000
_cell.angle_alpha   90.00
_cell.angle_beta   90.00
_cell.angle_gamma   90.00
#
_symmetry.space_group_name_H-M   'P 1'
#
loop_
_entity.id
_entity.type
_entity.pdbx_description
1 polymer ?
#
loop_
_entity_poly.entity_id
_entity_poly.type
_entity_poly.pdbx_seq_one_letter_code
_entity_poly.pdbx_strand_id
1 'polypeptide(L)'
;MLNNNVIIDLNYKDRETGQILRLKSIISNDFSVILGSPGSGKTQPLKKYEKSNPKVQFFKIVAGIKNLVLDDETEVLLLDGLDEFLLNDNCYKFFAQLKKFLNKSVKIVLTCRETEWTKELEDELNENYKTPKIYTIEPLNYRQQKELAFKYGIEDSFIETVDNKFLANPQMFSMILELWKNDKKDIKDKQTLFREFISLASDESNVLYKKYMLKEEDKLYRYLGYLAFFYIFSDMREFNDKSLKIIACDSYEREIIDKVIKTRLFSDRTFIHRPIAEFILAKFILKALDSEKLNFRRIQSYFIKDKVAIPKLKGTYAWIRTLNNKYDFEKINAYEQLIYGDIPKLEERKGFILQVKEESKKNPYFRYNLRNETSDIDTLSQEKALYSTEIENFLIDEFDKTKDLNNNYPMFIVNILTKGEAATKKYIISSIKNNSINEHFITCFMTLFKDDKTTLDFILDKVSKGNIADKNNHIKEQYISLLHDELRGNEIGKIISSYNYTDSYITIYFIEFDELDIVKQEEIIASLGQNITTSNKYIDNNIEKLIERFLVNIILAYCDNQISNEKAYQTFKKVRELFYKNDNRLANINIPTYRLNISQQKIVENLFEFFFEKYVEDILSSPPDRDGRYYFFNFDNYFFYDENIDKLKVFLLTVDKEYTENIKKELLINTLPYSNDSNLNKIITKAEEHDLKDWLEEKIKVRKQIREEDKLKQKQQSDAWTLAERKEIDGFINYISIRSDDDLYKNLQFMYYIANLFLFENNKLQKLPFDVKRRLNNLLQNFIYTKGVSHLTIESIVKEDFLDKRRYISNICFVSTYLNEDNLSKIPKDIKKYLYINALRYKYYKISTDSFLEYIENDIEFAIKTLNETVGIIIDEYFPEIKSFFGKYLDKDNIEDLKLFVGISADNKESLQNELAKQFLYKYANKLCVSEQDFSEFISISNLKEAKAIEKLIKNAEVNFDLDDACYLKEILMKNHKLFQCMDKIRLVSFIMKQFVSEKDFGTLNNYITKEYDLFLFLANNLFPCLSYMELSQLLELPYINKDIWGDKIYQRIQENRQISFKNHKYEVEVVKGLILENKIVDYRDFFEETCYRLENLKNEIESNRNNDKLDFYNEPKETSKKVYSPKDEDRCRDVILRRLSDKYIDILCTSEKLEADNRADLNIKYKSNIEYEVQIECKKDKHRKLYESINNQLIKLYLEDKVEYGIYLIFYFGEKRKNKQYMFNKLEKGIQEEYKNKIKVICIDLTVIKKV
;
A
#
# COMPACT_ATOMS: atom_id res chain seq x y z
N MET A 1 0.91 -38.53 -7.00
CA MET A 1 2.21 -37.86 -7.19
C MET A 1 2.16 -36.37 -6.86
N LEU A 2 0.99 -35.71 -6.88
CA LEU A 2 0.77 -34.34 -6.35
C LEU A 2 1.22 -34.08 -4.89
N ASN A 3 1.50 -35.14 -4.11
CA ASN A 3 2.06 -35.06 -2.75
C ASN A 3 3.61 -35.15 -2.70
N ASN A 4 4.30 -35.28 -3.84
CA ASN A 4 5.77 -35.27 -3.83
C ASN A 4 6.27 -33.82 -3.83
N ASN A 5 6.79 -33.43 -2.67
CA ASN A 5 7.41 -32.16 -2.30
C ASN A 5 8.65 -31.81 -3.18
N VAL A 6 8.50 -31.69 -4.49
CA VAL A 6 9.56 -31.14 -5.33
C VAL A 6 9.45 -29.62 -5.29
N ILE A 7 10.18 -29.03 -4.34
CA ILE A 7 10.14 -27.58 -4.10
C ILE A 7 11.43 -26.96 -4.61
N ILE A 8 11.29 -26.14 -5.66
CA ILE A 8 12.36 -25.28 -6.18
C ILE A 8 12.32 -23.92 -5.47
N ASP A 9 13.45 -23.24 -5.44
CA ASP A 9 13.49 -21.88 -4.91
C ASP A 9 12.95 -20.93 -5.98
N LEU A 10 11.88 -20.21 -5.63
CA LEU A 10 11.27 -19.20 -6.49
C LEU A 10 12.10 -17.92 -6.49
N ASN A 11 11.89 -17.12 -7.54
CA ASN A 11 12.40 -15.77 -7.65
C ASN A 11 11.30 -14.81 -7.21
N TYR A 12 11.67 -13.82 -6.41
CA TYR A 12 10.75 -12.84 -5.90
C TYR A 12 11.28 -11.46 -6.23
N LYS A 13 10.50 -10.67 -6.96
CA LYS A 13 10.87 -9.32 -7.31
C LYS A 13 10.36 -8.36 -6.23
N ASP A 14 11.26 -7.61 -5.61
CA ASP A 14 10.90 -6.52 -4.72
C ASP A 14 10.14 -5.45 -5.51
N ARG A 15 8.97 -5.03 -5.01
CA ARG A 15 8.11 -4.07 -5.70
C ARG A 15 8.64 -2.65 -5.62
N GLU A 16 9.34 -2.32 -4.52
CA GLU A 16 10.01 -1.04 -4.39
C GLU A 16 11.32 -1.07 -5.15
N THR A 17 12.16 -2.10 -4.95
CA THR A 17 13.53 -2.07 -5.48
C THR A 17 13.72 -2.73 -6.85
N GLY A 18 12.71 -3.43 -7.37
CA GLY A 18 12.81 -4.25 -8.57
C GLY A 18 13.76 -5.45 -8.44
N GLN A 19 14.41 -5.63 -7.28
CA GLN A 19 15.46 -6.62 -7.07
C GLN A 19 14.89 -8.03 -7.06
N ILE A 20 15.49 -8.94 -7.82
CA ILE A 20 15.16 -10.36 -7.74
C ILE A 20 15.89 -10.99 -6.54
N LEU A 21 15.10 -11.47 -5.58
CA LEU A 21 15.54 -12.04 -4.33
C LEU A 21 15.07 -13.50 -4.18
N ARG A 22 15.66 -14.16 -3.18
CA ARG A 22 15.25 -15.49 -2.70
C ARG A 22 14.49 -15.37 -1.39
N LEU A 23 13.67 -16.37 -1.07
CA LEU A 23 12.83 -16.39 0.13
C LEU A 23 13.62 -16.11 1.43
N LYS A 24 14.84 -16.62 1.55
CA LYS A 24 15.69 -16.39 2.73
C LYS A 24 16.01 -14.91 2.95
N SER A 25 16.24 -14.17 1.86
CA SER A 25 16.49 -12.72 1.91
C SER A 25 15.21 -11.96 2.29
N ILE A 26 14.04 -12.41 1.83
CA ILE A 26 12.74 -11.81 2.14
C ILE A 26 12.37 -11.95 3.62
N ILE A 27 12.66 -13.12 4.20
CA ILE A 27 12.39 -13.43 5.62
C ILE A 27 13.31 -12.62 6.56
N SER A 28 14.36 -11.99 6.04
CA SER A 28 15.24 -11.17 6.86
C SER A 28 14.59 -9.87 7.36
N ASN A 29 13.57 -9.35 6.65
CA ASN A 29 12.83 -8.15 7.05
C ASN A 29 11.85 -8.41 8.19
N ASP A 30 11.52 -7.35 8.94
CA ASP A 30 10.54 -7.40 10.03
C ASP A 30 9.13 -7.74 9.54
N PHE A 31 8.74 -7.19 8.39
CA PHE A 31 7.46 -7.47 7.77
C PHE A 31 7.57 -7.48 6.24
N SER A 32 7.24 -8.62 5.64
CA SER A 32 7.26 -8.84 4.20
C SER A 32 5.90 -9.31 3.68
N VAL A 33 5.53 -8.87 2.48
CA VAL A 33 4.33 -9.32 1.76
C VAL A 33 4.76 -9.97 0.45
N ILE A 34 4.21 -11.14 0.13
CA ILE A 34 4.48 -11.89 -1.10
C ILE A 34 3.19 -12.00 -1.92
N LEU A 35 3.21 -11.41 -3.10
CA LEU A 35 2.11 -11.40 -4.07
C LEU A 35 2.39 -12.39 -5.20
N GLY A 36 1.33 -12.85 -5.86
CA GLY A 36 1.47 -13.52 -7.16
C GLY A 36 0.17 -14.12 -7.68
N SER A 37 0.21 -14.57 -8.93
CA SER A 37 -0.93 -15.16 -9.64
C SER A 37 -1.45 -16.47 -8.99
N PRO A 38 -2.69 -16.90 -9.28
CA PRO A 38 -3.18 -18.22 -8.87
C PRO A 38 -2.26 -19.33 -9.38
N GLY A 39 -1.87 -20.26 -8.50
CA GLY A 39 -0.96 -21.36 -8.86
C GLY A 39 0.52 -20.99 -8.95
N SER A 40 0.91 -19.73 -8.67
CA SER A 40 2.30 -19.25 -8.70
C SER A 40 3.22 -19.91 -7.66
N GLY A 41 2.68 -20.73 -6.76
CA GLY A 41 3.46 -21.51 -5.79
C GLY A 41 3.67 -20.87 -4.42
N LYS A 42 3.03 -19.73 -4.08
CA LYS A 42 3.16 -19.00 -2.78
C LYS A 42 3.32 -19.89 -1.54
N THR A 43 2.42 -20.85 -1.34
CA THR A 43 2.37 -21.69 -0.12
C THR A 43 3.55 -22.66 0.03
N GLN A 44 4.07 -23.23 -1.06
CA GLN A 44 5.00 -24.37 -0.97
C GLN A 44 6.41 -23.98 -0.46
N PRO A 45 7.04 -22.89 -0.93
CA PRO A 45 8.30 -22.40 -0.37
C PRO A 45 8.18 -22.06 1.12
N LEU A 46 7.05 -21.51 1.57
CA LEU A 46 6.83 -21.20 2.99
C LEU A 46 6.78 -22.46 3.86
N LYS A 47 6.03 -23.49 3.43
CA LYS A 47 6.00 -24.79 4.11
C LYS A 47 7.37 -25.49 4.14
N LYS A 48 8.15 -25.37 3.06
CA LYS A 48 9.54 -25.88 3.03
C LYS A 48 10.41 -25.16 4.06
N TYR A 49 10.26 -23.84 4.15
CA TYR A 49 11.06 -23.03 5.05
C TYR A 49 10.74 -23.33 6.51
N GLU A 50 9.45 -23.47 6.87
CA GLU A 50 9.03 -23.88 8.21
C GLU A 50 9.58 -25.26 8.59
N LYS A 51 9.43 -26.29 7.74
CA LYS A 51 10.00 -27.63 8.01
C LYS A 51 11.51 -27.65 8.24
N SER A 52 12.24 -26.71 7.63
CA SER A 52 13.70 -26.62 7.75
C SER A 52 14.18 -25.73 8.90
N ASN A 53 13.28 -25.04 9.60
CA ASN A 53 13.65 -24.06 10.64
C ASN A 53 12.71 -24.15 11.85
N PRO A 54 13.19 -24.64 13.02
CA PRO A 54 12.34 -24.94 14.18
C PRO A 54 11.72 -23.70 14.86
N LYS A 55 12.24 -22.49 14.60
CA LYS A 55 11.73 -21.23 15.17
C LYS A 55 10.73 -20.49 14.26
N VAL A 56 10.21 -21.18 13.26
CA VAL A 56 9.31 -20.61 12.25
C VAL A 56 7.95 -21.29 12.38
N GLN A 57 6.89 -20.49 12.48
CA GLN A 57 5.54 -21.01 12.56
C GLN A 57 4.77 -20.64 11.28
N PHE A 58 4.16 -21.63 10.64
CA PHE A 58 3.29 -21.43 9.47
C PHE A 58 1.81 -21.44 9.88
N PHE A 59 1.06 -20.46 9.41
CA PHE A 59 -0.37 -20.34 9.67
C PHE A 59 -1.15 -19.94 8.43
N LYS A 60 -2.25 -20.65 8.17
CA LYS A 60 -3.18 -20.29 7.09
C LYS A 60 -4.22 -19.32 7.64
N ILE A 61 -4.25 -18.09 7.13
CA ILE A 61 -5.00 -16.95 7.71
C ILE A 61 -6.49 -17.27 7.84
N VAL A 62 -7.03 -17.99 6.86
CA VAL A 62 -8.41 -18.45 6.79
C VAL A 62 -8.89 -19.16 8.04
N ALA A 63 -8.00 -19.83 8.78
CA ALA A 63 -8.36 -20.51 10.04
C ALA A 63 -8.76 -19.53 11.16
N GLY A 64 -8.62 -18.22 10.93
CA GLY A 64 -8.99 -17.15 11.84
C GLY A 64 -7.83 -16.74 12.75
N ILE A 65 -7.25 -15.57 12.50
CA ILE A 65 -6.10 -15.04 13.26
C ILE A 65 -6.39 -14.84 14.75
N LYS A 66 -7.66 -14.66 15.14
CA LYS A 66 -8.06 -14.62 16.55
C LYS A 66 -7.54 -15.82 17.34
N ASN A 67 -7.55 -17.02 16.73
CA ASN A 67 -7.17 -18.27 17.38
C ASN A 67 -5.67 -18.59 17.24
N LEU A 68 -4.89 -17.75 16.54
CA LEU A 68 -3.45 -17.94 16.42
C LEU A 68 -2.78 -17.70 17.79
N VAL A 69 -2.12 -18.74 18.28
CA VAL A 69 -1.23 -18.75 19.44
C VAL A 69 0.18 -18.97 18.92
N LEU A 70 1.10 -18.08 19.32
CA LEU A 70 2.52 -18.21 18.99
C LEU A 70 3.21 -19.06 20.06
N ASP A 71 4.08 -19.96 19.62
CA ASP A 71 4.98 -20.66 20.53
C ASP A 71 6.04 -19.65 21.06
N ASP A 72 6.47 -19.81 22.31
CA ASP A 72 7.37 -18.84 22.97
C ASP A 72 8.73 -18.68 22.26
N GLU A 73 9.15 -19.69 21.48
CA GLU A 73 10.39 -19.68 20.69
C GLU A 73 10.23 -19.18 19.25
N THR A 74 9.03 -18.73 18.85
CA THR A 74 8.74 -18.31 17.48
C THR A 74 9.45 -17.00 17.14
N GLU A 75 10.37 -17.03 16.17
CA GLU A 75 11.07 -15.83 15.64
C GLU A 75 10.44 -15.33 14.34
N VAL A 76 9.82 -16.22 13.55
CA VAL A 76 9.19 -15.88 12.25
C VAL A 76 7.80 -16.49 12.16
N LEU A 77 6.82 -15.66 11.79
CA LEU A 77 5.45 -16.05 11.54
C LEU A 77 5.14 -15.94 10.03
N LEU A 78 4.83 -17.06 9.40
CA LEU A 78 4.43 -17.14 8.00
C LEU A 78 2.91 -17.23 7.90
N LEU A 79 2.27 -16.23 7.31
CA LEU A 79 0.83 -16.08 7.15
C LEU A 79 0.44 -16.28 5.68
N ASP A 80 -0.29 -17.36 5.39
CA ASP A 80 -0.65 -17.72 4.02
C ASP A 80 -2.14 -17.45 3.70
N GLY A 81 -2.39 -16.79 2.56
CA GLY A 81 -3.72 -16.65 1.95
C GLY A 81 -4.55 -15.49 2.48
N LEU A 82 -4.01 -14.27 2.51
CA LEU A 82 -4.78 -13.07 2.86
C LEU A 82 -5.96 -12.87 1.91
N ASP A 83 -5.78 -13.11 0.61
CA ASP A 83 -6.85 -13.03 -0.38
C ASP A 83 -8.04 -13.91 0.03
N GLU A 84 -7.79 -15.11 0.55
CA GLU A 84 -8.85 -16.01 1.00
C GLU A 84 -9.57 -15.54 2.27
N PHE A 85 -8.94 -14.68 3.08
CA PHE A 85 -9.52 -14.04 4.26
C PHE A 85 -10.34 -12.80 3.90
N LEU A 86 -9.80 -11.95 3.01
CA LEU A 86 -10.45 -10.73 2.53
C LEU A 86 -11.76 -10.99 1.78
N LEU A 87 -12.03 -12.24 1.40
CA LEU A 87 -13.33 -12.68 0.86
C LEU A 87 -14.45 -12.73 1.90
N ASN A 88 -14.13 -12.82 3.20
CA ASN A 88 -15.10 -13.08 4.27
C ASN A 88 -15.08 -12.03 5.39
N ASP A 89 -14.01 -11.26 5.52
CA ASP A 89 -13.86 -10.22 6.54
C ASP A 89 -13.14 -9.00 5.96
N ASN A 90 -13.19 -7.86 6.67
CA ASN A 90 -12.49 -6.67 6.21
C ASN A 90 -11.00 -6.67 6.61
N CYS A 91 -10.20 -5.93 5.84
CA CYS A 91 -8.77 -5.77 6.10
C CYS A 91 -8.47 -5.13 7.45
N TYR A 92 -9.28 -4.15 7.88
CA TYR A 92 -9.15 -3.51 9.19
C TYR A 92 -9.18 -4.50 10.35
N LYS A 93 -10.09 -5.48 10.33
CA LYS A 93 -10.17 -6.53 11.35
C LYS A 93 -8.97 -7.46 11.30
N PHE A 94 -8.49 -7.80 10.11
CA PHE A 94 -7.26 -8.58 9.95
C PHE A 94 -6.09 -7.85 10.60
N PHE A 95 -5.87 -6.58 10.24
CA PHE A 95 -4.75 -5.80 10.75
C PHE A 95 -4.86 -5.50 12.24
N ALA A 96 -6.07 -5.20 12.74
CA ALA A 96 -6.30 -5.08 14.18
C ALA A 96 -5.93 -6.36 14.95
N GLN A 97 -6.21 -7.53 14.37
CA GLN A 97 -5.82 -8.82 14.95
C GLN A 97 -4.33 -9.13 14.75
N LEU A 98 -3.71 -8.66 13.66
CA LEU A 98 -2.29 -8.80 13.38
C LEU A 98 -1.43 -7.92 14.30
N LYS A 99 -2.00 -6.79 14.76
CA LYS A 99 -1.35 -5.80 15.65
C LYS A 99 -0.74 -6.44 16.90
N LYS A 100 -1.38 -7.46 17.46
CA LYS A 100 -0.88 -8.18 18.66
C LYS A 100 0.45 -8.90 18.42
N PHE A 101 0.82 -9.13 17.17
CA PHE A 101 2.06 -9.79 16.76
C PHE A 101 3.09 -8.80 16.22
N LEU A 102 2.66 -7.73 15.56
CA LEU A 102 3.56 -6.67 15.05
C LEU A 102 4.33 -5.95 16.16
N ASN A 103 3.77 -5.89 17.38
CA ASN A 103 4.43 -5.32 18.56
C ASN A 103 5.40 -6.29 19.26
N LYS A 104 5.44 -7.56 18.83
CA LYS A 104 6.40 -8.56 19.34
C LYS A 104 7.65 -8.54 18.47
N SER A 105 8.79 -9.02 19.00
CA SER A 105 10.04 -9.21 18.26
C SER A 105 10.00 -10.40 17.29
N VAL A 106 8.88 -10.56 16.57
CA VAL A 106 8.60 -11.67 15.64
C VAL A 106 8.52 -11.09 14.23
N LYS A 107 9.25 -11.68 13.28
CA LYS A 107 9.20 -11.29 11.86
C LYS A 107 7.95 -11.88 11.20
N ILE A 108 7.31 -11.14 10.31
CA ILE A 108 6.06 -11.58 9.68
C ILE A 108 6.25 -11.66 8.16
N VAL A 109 5.80 -12.75 7.55
CA VAL A 109 5.67 -12.87 6.10
C VAL A 109 4.23 -13.17 5.75
N LEU A 110 3.63 -12.37 4.88
CA LEU A 110 2.23 -12.45 4.50
C LEU A 110 2.10 -12.77 3.02
N THR A 111 1.25 -13.72 2.62
CA THR A 111 0.97 -13.98 1.20
C THR A 111 -0.42 -13.50 0.78
N CYS A 112 -0.54 -13.00 -0.45
CA CYS A 112 -1.82 -12.59 -1.05
C CYS A 112 -1.82 -12.84 -2.57
N ARG A 113 -3.01 -12.85 -3.20
CA ARG A 113 -3.12 -12.68 -4.65
C ARG A 113 -2.88 -11.22 -4.99
N GLU A 114 -2.14 -11.00 -6.07
CA GLU A 114 -1.84 -9.65 -6.55
C GLU A 114 -3.10 -8.85 -6.90
N THR A 115 -4.08 -9.49 -7.54
CA THR A 115 -5.36 -8.86 -7.88
C THR A 115 -6.20 -8.43 -6.67
N GLU A 116 -5.94 -9.00 -5.49
CA GLU A 116 -6.62 -8.68 -4.23
C GLU A 116 -5.77 -7.79 -3.31
N TRP A 117 -4.52 -7.49 -3.70
CA TRP A 117 -3.66 -6.52 -3.03
C TRP A 117 -3.92 -5.12 -3.59
N THR A 118 -4.56 -4.27 -2.79
CA THR A 118 -4.95 -2.92 -3.20
C THR A 118 -4.07 -1.87 -2.54
N LYS A 119 -4.05 -0.66 -3.10
CA LYS A 119 -3.26 0.45 -2.54
C LYS A 119 -3.72 0.81 -1.13
N GLU A 120 -5.00 0.67 -0.82
CA GLU A 120 -5.54 0.97 0.51
C GLU A 120 -5.09 -0.05 1.57
N LEU A 121 -4.84 -1.31 1.20
CA LEU A 121 -4.24 -2.30 2.11
C LEU A 121 -2.81 -1.90 2.49
N GLU A 122 -2.09 -1.36 1.52
CA GLU A 122 -0.72 -0.89 1.68
C GLU A 122 -0.68 0.43 2.45
N ASP A 123 -1.55 1.39 2.13
CA ASP A 123 -1.69 2.66 2.84
C ASP A 123 -2.13 2.43 4.30
N GLU A 124 -3.12 1.55 4.55
CA GLU A 124 -3.53 1.17 5.92
C GLU A 124 -2.38 0.55 6.71
N LEU A 125 -1.54 -0.26 6.06
CA LEU A 125 -0.34 -0.84 6.66
C LEU A 125 0.73 0.20 6.94
N ASN A 126 0.94 1.14 6.03
CA ASN A 126 1.93 2.21 6.15
C ASN A 126 1.55 3.26 7.19
N GLU A 127 0.25 3.60 7.29
CA GLU A 127 -0.25 4.62 8.21
C GLU A 127 -0.33 4.12 9.65
N ASN A 128 -0.65 2.85 9.86
CA ASN A 128 -0.96 2.31 11.19
C ASN A 128 0.07 1.29 11.73
N TYR A 129 1.01 0.84 10.90
CA TYR A 129 1.94 -0.26 11.22
C TYR A 129 3.34 -0.04 10.60
N LYS A 130 4.26 -1.01 10.79
CA LYS A 130 5.56 -1.00 10.10
C LYS A 130 5.33 -1.16 8.60
N THR A 131 5.89 -0.27 7.79
CA THR A 131 5.90 -0.33 6.32
C THR A 131 6.35 -1.72 5.85
N PRO A 132 5.46 -2.54 5.26
CA PRO A 132 5.82 -3.86 4.78
C PRO A 132 6.66 -3.74 3.50
N LYS A 133 7.68 -4.58 3.36
CA LYS A 133 8.32 -4.74 2.05
C LYS A 133 7.50 -5.69 1.18
N ILE A 134 7.13 -5.24 -0.01
CA ILE A 134 6.25 -6.00 -0.91
C ILE A 134 7.09 -6.68 -1.99
N TYR A 135 6.80 -7.95 -2.23
CA TYR A 135 7.48 -8.80 -3.20
C TYR A 135 6.45 -9.46 -4.12
N THR A 136 6.75 -9.61 -5.39
CA THR A 136 5.94 -10.35 -6.37
C THR A 136 6.69 -11.61 -6.80
N ILE A 137 5.98 -12.73 -6.96
CA ILE A 137 6.59 -13.97 -7.46
C ILE A 137 6.81 -13.86 -8.96
N GLU A 138 8.05 -14.00 -9.40
CA GLU A 138 8.39 -14.07 -10.81
C GLU A 138 8.00 -15.43 -11.41
N PRO A 139 7.58 -15.48 -12.69
CA PRO A 139 7.35 -16.74 -13.37
C PRO A 139 8.61 -17.59 -13.41
N LEU A 140 8.44 -18.90 -13.52
CA LEU A 140 9.55 -19.83 -13.62
C LEU A 140 10.38 -19.52 -14.87
N ASN A 141 11.62 -19.10 -14.66
CA ASN A 141 12.57 -18.92 -15.75
C ASN A 141 13.06 -20.28 -16.28
N TYR A 142 13.71 -20.27 -17.44
CA TYR A 142 14.19 -21.49 -18.09
C TYR A 142 15.08 -22.37 -17.19
N ARG A 143 15.93 -21.76 -16.35
CA ARG A 143 16.76 -22.48 -15.39
C ARG A 143 15.94 -23.17 -14.31
N GLN A 144 14.93 -22.50 -13.76
CA GLN A 144 14.02 -23.07 -12.77
C GLN A 144 13.13 -24.17 -13.37
N GLN A 145 12.70 -24.00 -14.63
CA GLN A 145 11.98 -25.04 -15.37
C GLN A 145 12.85 -26.30 -15.54
N LYS A 146 14.13 -26.15 -15.91
CA LYS A 146 15.10 -27.25 -15.97
C LYS A 146 15.33 -27.92 -14.63
N GLU A 147 15.51 -27.14 -13.58
CA GLU A 147 15.68 -27.67 -12.22
C GLU A 147 14.46 -28.50 -11.80
N LEU A 148 13.25 -27.99 -12.09
CA LEU A 148 12.01 -28.67 -11.78
C LEU A 148 11.87 -29.97 -12.60
N ALA A 149 12.10 -29.92 -13.92
CA ALA A 149 12.08 -31.10 -14.80
C ALA A 149 13.08 -32.17 -14.34
N PHE A 150 14.31 -31.76 -14.03
CA PHE A 150 15.37 -32.63 -13.51
C PHE A 150 14.95 -33.30 -12.20
N LYS A 151 14.42 -32.56 -11.24
CA LYS A 151 13.94 -33.12 -9.97
C LYS A 151 12.78 -34.10 -10.14
N TYR A 152 12.00 -33.96 -11.21
CA TYR A 152 10.94 -34.90 -11.58
C TYR A 152 11.41 -36.07 -12.46
N GLY A 153 12.71 -36.12 -12.79
CA GLY A 153 13.34 -37.16 -13.61
C GLY A 153 12.93 -37.10 -15.09
N ILE A 154 12.74 -35.90 -15.64
CA ILE A 154 12.31 -35.67 -17.03
C ILE A 154 13.45 -35.02 -17.85
N GLU A 155 13.56 -35.43 -19.11
CA GLU A 155 14.52 -34.91 -20.09
C GLU A 155 14.21 -33.48 -20.52
N ASP A 156 15.25 -32.73 -20.94
CA ASP A 156 15.15 -31.34 -21.43
C ASP A 156 14.17 -31.20 -22.62
N SER A 157 13.95 -32.27 -23.39
CA SER A 157 13.02 -32.31 -24.52
C SER A 157 11.58 -31.93 -24.15
N PHE A 158 11.16 -32.13 -22.90
CA PHE A 158 9.86 -31.68 -22.40
C PHE A 158 9.73 -30.16 -22.43
N ILE A 159 10.77 -29.44 -21.97
CA ILE A 159 10.76 -27.97 -21.89
C ILE A 159 10.79 -27.37 -23.30
N GLU A 160 11.48 -28.03 -24.23
CA GLU A 160 11.57 -27.59 -25.63
C GLU A 160 10.27 -27.82 -26.41
N THR A 161 9.48 -28.83 -26.03
CA THR A 161 8.24 -29.19 -26.73
C THR A 161 7.02 -28.46 -26.19
N VAL A 162 6.97 -28.20 -24.90
CA VAL A 162 5.79 -27.62 -24.24
C VAL A 162 5.84 -26.10 -24.28
N ASP A 163 4.71 -25.47 -24.64
CA ASP A 163 4.58 -24.01 -24.67
C ASP A 163 4.91 -23.39 -23.29
N ASN A 164 5.83 -22.42 -23.30
CA ASN A 164 6.34 -21.74 -22.11
C ASN A 164 5.23 -21.14 -21.23
N LYS A 165 4.05 -20.80 -21.79
CA LYS A 165 2.91 -20.30 -20.99
C LYS A 165 2.41 -21.30 -19.94
N PHE A 166 2.62 -22.60 -20.15
CA PHE A 166 2.31 -23.64 -19.17
C PHE A 166 3.46 -23.91 -18.21
N LEU A 167 4.70 -23.72 -18.67
CA LEU A 167 5.90 -24.00 -17.89
C LEU A 167 6.25 -22.87 -16.91
N ALA A 168 5.83 -21.64 -17.21
CA ALA A 168 6.09 -20.46 -16.40
C ALA A 168 5.34 -20.48 -15.05
N ASN A 169 4.19 -21.18 -14.96
CA ASN A 169 3.41 -21.30 -13.73
C ASN A 169 3.61 -22.69 -13.08
N PRO A 170 4.08 -22.78 -11.82
CA PRO A 170 4.41 -24.07 -11.18
C PRO A 170 3.26 -25.08 -11.14
N GLN A 171 2.03 -24.60 -10.91
CA GLN A 171 0.86 -25.47 -10.92
C GLN A 171 0.61 -26.04 -12.31
N MET A 172 0.58 -25.20 -13.34
CA MET A 172 0.36 -25.65 -14.73
C MET A 172 1.50 -26.55 -15.21
N PHE A 173 2.74 -26.25 -14.82
CA PHE A 173 3.91 -27.10 -15.06
C PHE A 173 3.67 -28.51 -14.48
N SER A 174 3.22 -28.61 -13.22
CA SER A 174 2.97 -29.91 -12.60
C SER A 174 1.86 -30.70 -13.30
N MET A 175 0.79 -30.02 -13.74
CA MET A 175 -0.32 -30.66 -14.45
C MET A 175 0.12 -31.19 -15.82
N ILE A 176 0.82 -30.37 -16.62
CA ILE A 176 1.27 -30.78 -17.96
C ILE A 176 2.36 -31.84 -17.90
N LEU A 177 3.21 -31.80 -16.87
CA LEU A 177 4.19 -32.84 -16.58
C LEU A 177 3.53 -34.20 -16.30
N GLU A 178 2.46 -34.25 -15.49
CA GLU A 178 1.73 -35.49 -15.23
C GLU A 178 1.09 -36.06 -16.51
N LEU A 179 0.51 -35.20 -17.35
CA LEU A 179 -0.01 -35.59 -18.67
C LEU A 179 1.11 -36.09 -19.60
N TRP A 180 2.25 -35.42 -19.61
CA TRP A 180 3.41 -35.78 -20.42
C TRP A 180 3.96 -37.17 -20.06
N LYS A 181 4.04 -37.49 -18.76
CA LYS A 181 4.46 -38.80 -18.26
C LYS A 181 3.55 -39.94 -18.72
N ASN A 182 2.29 -39.65 -18.99
CA ASN A 182 1.31 -40.67 -19.37
C ASN A 182 1.23 -40.86 -20.90
N ASP A 183 1.00 -39.78 -21.65
CA ASP A 183 0.59 -39.89 -23.07
C ASP A 183 1.20 -38.81 -23.99
N LYS A 184 2.18 -38.02 -23.51
CA LYS A 184 2.86 -36.94 -24.27
C LYS A 184 1.93 -36.08 -25.16
N LYS A 185 0.72 -35.80 -24.68
CA LYS A 185 -0.31 -35.07 -25.44
C LYS A 185 0.15 -33.65 -25.74
N ASP A 186 -0.12 -33.19 -26.97
CA ASP A 186 0.06 -31.79 -27.38
C ASP A 186 -1.07 -30.93 -26.79
N ILE A 187 -0.74 -30.11 -25.79
CA ILE A 187 -1.70 -29.26 -25.07
C ILE A 187 -1.52 -27.82 -25.54
N LYS A 188 -2.57 -27.25 -26.15
CA LYS A 188 -2.51 -25.91 -26.77
C LYS A 188 -3.15 -24.80 -25.94
N ASP A 189 -4.10 -25.13 -25.08
CA ASP A 189 -4.89 -24.19 -24.27
C ASP A 189 -5.17 -24.72 -22.85
N LYS A 190 -5.55 -23.83 -21.92
CA LYS A 190 -5.80 -24.18 -20.52
C LYS A 190 -7.04 -25.07 -20.39
N GLN A 191 -8.07 -24.85 -21.20
CA GLN A 191 -9.26 -25.71 -21.23
C GLN A 191 -8.89 -27.17 -21.46
N THR A 192 -8.04 -27.45 -22.44
CA THR A 192 -7.56 -28.78 -22.77
C THR A 192 -6.67 -29.32 -21.65
N LEU A 193 -5.73 -28.52 -21.13
CA LEU A 193 -4.93 -28.91 -19.96
C LEU A 193 -5.82 -29.39 -18.80
N PHE A 194 -6.83 -28.62 -18.44
CA PHE A 194 -7.71 -28.92 -17.31
C PHE A 194 -8.58 -30.14 -17.57
N ARG A 195 -9.16 -30.26 -18.77
CA ARG A 195 -9.96 -31.42 -19.16
C ARG A 195 -9.16 -32.72 -19.09
N GLU A 196 -7.98 -32.74 -19.72
CA GLU A 196 -7.14 -33.93 -19.76
C GLU A 196 -6.63 -34.29 -18.36
N PHE A 197 -6.25 -33.29 -17.55
CA PHE A 197 -5.81 -33.52 -16.17
C PHE A 197 -6.94 -34.09 -15.29
N ILE A 198 -8.17 -33.60 -15.42
CA ILE A 198 -9.34 -34.14 -14.71
C ILE A 198 -9.59 -35.60 -15.09
N SER A 199 -9.46 -35.95 -16.38
CA SER A 199 -9.57 -37.34 -16.84
C SER A 199 -8.50 -38.20 -16.20
N LEU A 200 -7.23 -37.81 -16.29
CA LEU A 200 -6.10 -38.55 -15.73
C LEU A 200 -6.25 -38.78 -14.22
N ALA A 201 -6.55 -37.72 -13.47
CA ALA A 201 -6.71 -37.77 -12.01
C ALA A 201 -7.88 -38.68 -11.58
N SER A 202 -8.84 -38.91 -12.48
CA SER A 202 -10.00 -39.78 -12.28
C SER A 202 -9.70 -41.23 -12.68
N ASP A 203 -8.95 -41.45 -13.75
CA ASP A 203 -8.60 -42.77 -14.30
C ASP A 203 -7.68 -43.59 -13.38
N GLU A 204 -6.84 -42.92 -12.60
CA GLU A 204 -5.90 -43.54 -11.65
C GLU A 204 -6.53 -43.86 -10.28
N SER A 205 -7.81 -43.57 -10.08
CA SER A 205 -8.52 -43.87 -8.83
C SER A 205 -9.05 -45.32 -8.78
N ASN A 206 -9.23 -45.84 -7.56
CA ASN A 206 -9.47 -47.24 -7.18
C ASN A 206 -10.35 -48.06 -8.17
N VAL A 207 -10.08 -49.36 -8.38
CA VAL A 207 -10.75 -50.25 -9.37
C VAL A 207 -12.30 -50.20 -9.29
N LEU A 208 -12.85 -49.95 -8.09
CA LEU A 208 -14.28 -49.74 -7.87
C LEU A 208 -14.82 -48.45 -8.52
N TYR A 209 -14.07 -47.35 -8.54
CA TYR A 209 -14.44 -46.11 -9.25
C TYR A 209 -14.53 -46.35 -10.76
N LYS A 210 -13.55 -47.10 -11.31
CA LYS A 210 -13.49 -47.53 -12.71
C LYS A 210 -14.76 -48.27 -13.16
N LYS A 211 -15.33 -49.10 -12.29
CA LYS A 211 -16.50 -49.96 -12.57
C LYS A 211 -17.83 -49.19 -12.63
N TYR A 212 -17.97 -48.07 -11.91
CA TYR A 212 -19.25 -47.36 -11.75
C TYR A 212 -19.31 -45.95 -12.39
N MET A 213 -18.17 -45.30 -12.63
CA MET A 213 -18.14 -43.87 -13.03
C MET A 213 -17.55 -43.56 -14.39
N LEU A 214 -16.58 -44.34 -14.88
CA LEU A 214 -15.88 -44.02 -16.15
C LEU A 214 -16.67 -44.34 -17.42
N LYS A 215 -17.86 -44.93 -17.34
CA LYS A 215 -18.68 -45.18 -18.54
C LYS A 215 -19.39 -43.92 -19.06
N GLU A 216 -19.48 -42.85 -18.26
CA GLU A 216 -20.12 -41.59 -18.64
C GLU A 216 -19.32 -40.41 -18.05
N GLU A 217 -18.42 -39.81 -18.84
CA GLU A 217 -17.66 -38.58 -18.49
C GLU A 217 -18.58 -37.49 -17.90
N ASP A 218 -19.79 -37.40 -18.44
CA ASP A 218 -20.85 -36.51 -18.01
C ASP A 218 -21.29 -36.67 -16.54
N LYS A 219 -21.21 -37.89 -16.00
CA LYS A 219 -21.59 -38.18 -14.61
C LYS A 219 -20.53 -37.67 -13.64
N LEU A 220 -19.25 -37.80 -13.98
CA LEU A 220 -18.16 -37.26 -13.17
C LEU A 220 -18.22 -35.73 -13.07
N TYR A 221 -18.30 -35.04 -14.21
CA TYR A 221 -18.42 -33.58 -14.22
C TYR A 221 -19.67 -33.08 -13.48
N ARG A 222 -20.77 -33.86 -13.50
CA ARG A 222 -21.97 -33.55 -12.72
C ARG A 222 -21.70 -33.55 -11.22
N TYR A 223 -21.01 -34.54 -10.68
CA TYR A 223 -20.70 -34.62 -9.24
C TYR A 223 -19.62 -33.62 -8.82
N LEU A 224 -18.56 -33.48 -9.62
CA LEU A 224 -17.51 -32.48 -9.36
C LEU A 224 -18.09 -31.05 -9.41
N GLY A 225 -18.97 -30.77 -10.37
CA GLY A 225 -19.67 -29.50 -10.50
C GLY A 225 -20.55 -29.17 -9.30
N TYR A 226 -21.29 -30.16 -8.81
CA TYR A 226 -22.09 -30.02 -7.60
C TYR A 226 -21.24 -29.66 -6.38
N LEU A 227 -20.11 -30.33 -6.19
CA LEU A 227 -19.16 -30.02 -5.11
C LEU A 227 -18.51 -28.65 -5.29
N ALA A 228 -18.08 -28.32 -6.51
CA ALA A 228 -17.47 -27.03 -6.82
C ALA A 228 -18.43 -25.85 -6.54
N PHE A 229 -19.73 -26.05 -6.72
CA PHE A 229 -20.73 -25.04 -6.39
C PHE A 229 -20.72 -24.71 -4.89
N PHE A 230 -20.78 -25.70 -4.00
CA PHE A 230 -20.68 -25.44 -2.54
C PHE A 230 -19.32 -24.90 -2.13
N TYR A 231 -18.25 -25.39 -2.75
CA TYR A 231 -16.90 -24.92 -2.50
C TYR A 231 -16.77 -23.41 -2.76
N ILE A 232 -17.36 -22.91 -3.85
CA ILE A 232 -17.23 -21.51 -4.29
C ILE A 232 -18.34 -20.60 -3.71
N PHE A 233 -19.61 -21.00 -3.78
CA PHE A 233 -20.74 -20.15 -3.37
C PHE A 233 -20.94 -20.11 -1.85
N SER A 234 -20.81 -21.26 -1.19
CA SER A 234 -21.03 -21.42 0.26
C SER A 234 -19.73 -21.44 1.08
N ASP A 235 -18.56 -21.29 0.45
CA ASP A 235 -17.24 -21.40 1.09
C ASP A 235 -17.07 -22.72 1.88
N MET A 236 -17.62 -23.83 1.34
CA MET A 236 -17.49 -25.16 1.95
C MET A 236 -16.14 -25.76 1.57
N ARG A 237 -15.10 -25.42 2.34
CA ARG A 237 -13.70 -25.72 2.01
C ARG A 237 -13.33 -27.20 2.11
N GLU A 238 -13.94 -27.92 3.06
CA GLU A 238 -13.68 -29.33 3.34
C GLU A 238 -14.98 -30.14 3.30
N PHE A 239 -14.95 -31.27 2.58
CA PHE A 239 -16.07 -32.20 2.47
C PHE A 239 -16.00 -33.33 3.50
N ASN A 240 -15.99 -32.98 4.79
CA ASN A 240 -16.07 -33.93 5.90
C ASN A 240 -17.46 -34.59 6.04
N ASP A 241 -17.57 -35.57 6.94
CA ASP A 241 -18.81 -36.35 7.14
C ASP A 241 -20.03 -35.49 7.50
N LYS A 242 -19.83 -34.35 8.20
CA LYS A 242 -20.92 -33.43 8.52
C LYS A 242 -21.41 -32.72 7.27
N SER A 243 -20.50 -32.17 6.46
CA SER A 243 -20.88 -31.54 5.18
C SER A 243 -21.52 -32.54 4.21
N LEU A 244 -21.01 -33.76 4.13
CA LEU A 244 -21.57 -34.80 3.25
C LEU A 244 -23.02 -35.14 3.61
N LYS A 245 -23.37 -35.16 4.91
CA LYS A 245 -24.76 -35.35 5.34
C LYS A 245 -25.69 -34.22 4.90
N ILE A 246 -25.18 -32.99 4.84
CA ILE A 246 -25.96 -31.81 4.46
C ILE A 246 -26.16 -31.77 2.94
N ILE A 247 -25.12 -32.03 2.16
CA ILE A 247 -25.18 -31.89 0.69
C ILE A 247 -25.70 -33.14 -0.03
N ALA A 248 -25.63 -34.33 0.57
CA ALA A 248 -26.17 -35.53 -0.07
C ALA A 248 -27.71 -35.44 -0.25
N CYS A 249 -28.19 -36.02 -1.34
CA CYS A 249 -29.61 -36.18 -1.65
C CYS A 249 -29.82 -37.31 -2.67
N ASP A 250 -31.07 -37.62 -3.02
CA ASP A 250 -31.38 -38.71 -3.97
C ASP A 250 -30.71 -38.51 -5.34
N SER A 251 -30.54 -37.26 -5.77
CA SER A 251 -29.86 -36.92 -7.03
C SER A 251 -28.33 -36.93 -6.94
N TYR A 252 -27.77 -36.95 -5.73
CA TYR A 252 -26.34 -36.88 -5.42
C TYR A 252 -26.03 -37.76 -4.20
N GLU A 253 -25.90 -39.05 -4.45
CA GLU A 253 -25.76 -40.07 -3.41
C GLU A 253 -24.48 -39.90 -2.60
N ARG A 254 -24.59 -40.03 -1.27
CA ARG A 254 -23.45 -39.87 -0.36
C ARG A 254 -22.29 -40.80 -0.69
N GLU A 255 -22.56 -42.06 -1.01
CA GLU A 255 -21.52 -43.05 -1.36
C GLU A 255 -20.73 -42.65 -2.60
N ILE A 256 -21.40 -42.00 -3.56
CA ILE A 256 -20.77 -41.53 -4.77
C ILE A 256 -19.93 -40.30 -4.47
N ILE A 257 -20.49 -39.32 -3.75
CA ILE A 257 -19.75 -38.11 -3.36
C ILE A 257 -18.48 -38.50 -2.61
N ASP A 258 -18.58 -39.43 -1.66
CA ASP A 258 -17.44 -39.95 -0.89
C ASP A 258 -16.36 -40.59 -1.78
N LYS A 259 -16.75 -41.26 -2.87
CA LYS A 259 -15.79 -41.78 -3.87
C LYS A 259 -15.14 -40.67 -4.68
N VAL A 260 -15.89 -39.64 -5.07
CA VAL A 260 -15.39 -38.51 -5.87
C VAL A 260 -14.38 -37.67 -5.08
N ILE A 261 -14.65 -37.38 -3.80
CA ILE A 261 -13.72 -36.62 -2.94
C ILE A 261 -12.44 -37.40 -2.56
N LYS A 262 -12.37 -38.70 -2.91
CA LYS A 262 -11.18 -39.56 -2.75
C LYS A 262 -10.35 -39.66 -4.03
N THR A 263 -10.75 -39.02 -5.12
CA THR A 263 -9.95 -38.91 -6.34
C THR A 263 -8.72 -38.04 -6.12
N ARG A 264 -7.76 -38.07 -7.06
CA ARG A 264 -6.56 -37.21 -7.00
C ARG A 264 -6.85 -35.73 -7.24
N LEU A 265 -8.11 -35.35 -7.45
CA LEU A 265 -8.52 -33.94 -7.53
C LEU A 265 -8.69 -33.29 -6.14
N PHE A 266 -8.65 -34.10 -5.08
CA PHE A 266 -8.80 -33.67 -3.70
C PHE A 266 -7.59 -34.06 -2.84
N SER A 267 -7.22 -33.18 -1.90
CA SER A 267 -6.29 -33.47 -0.80
C SER A 267 -7.01 -33.16 0.50
N ASP A 268 -6.99 -34.09 1.46
CA ASP A 268 -7.70 -33.96 2.74
C ASP A 268 -9.18 -33.56 2.56
N ARG A 269 -9.85 -34.14 1.55
CA ARG A 269 -11.24 -33.83 1.17
C ARG A 269 -11.49 -32.37 0.79
N THR A 270 -10.45 -31.64 0.36
CA THR A 270 -10.51 -30.28 -0.21
C THR A 270 -10.05 -30.31 -1.67
N PHE A 271 -10.57 -29.44 -2.54
CA PHE A 271 -10.06 -29.35 -3.91
C PHE A 271 -8.57 -28.96 -3.89
N ILE A 272 -7.71 -29.70 -4.61
CA ILE A 272 -6.26 -29.42 -4.64
C ILE A 272 -5.98 -28.05 -5.27
N HIS A 273 -6.76 -27.69 -6.29
CA HIS A 273 -6.59 -26.44 -7.03
C HIS A 273 -7.93 -25.74 -7.23
N ARG A 274 -8.06 -24.52 -6.68
CA ARG A 274 -9.23 -23.67 -6.89
C ARG A 274 -9.53 -23.36 -8.37
N PRO A 275 -8.54 -23.09 -9.25
CA PRO A 275 -8.82 -22.89 -10.68
C PRO A 275 -9.52 -24.08 -11.35
N ILE A 276 -9.25 -25.32 -10.89
CA ILE A 276 -9.94 -26.52 -11.38
C ILE A 276 -11.41 -26.51 -10.92
N ALA A 277 -11.68 -26.16 -9.67
CA ALA A 277 -13.04 -26.03 -9.17
C ALA A 277 -13.82 -24.94 -9.93
N GLU A 278 -13.20 -23.80 -10.21
CA GLU A 278 -13.79 -22.70 -11.00
C GLU A 278 -14.14 -23.12 -12.43
N PHE A 279 -13.23 -23.84 -13.10
CA PHE A 279 -13.47 -24.42 -14.43
C PHE A 279 -14.62 -25.44 -14.46
N ILE A 280 -14.62 -26.36 -13.50
CA ILE A 280 -15.66 -27.39 -13.38
C ILE A 280 -17.02 -26.76 -13.09
N LEU A 281 -17.07 -25.76 -12.20
CA LEU A 281 -18.29 -25.03 -11.87
C LEU A 281 -18.85 -24.31 -13.10
N ALA A 282 -17.99 -23.67 -13.90
CA ALA A 282 -18.40 -23.04 -15.14
C ALA A 282 -19.06 -24.03 -16.11
N LYS A 283 -18.45 -25.21 -16.34
CA LYS A 283 -19.06 -26.28 -17.15
C LYS A 283 -20.39 -26.75 -16.58
N PHE A 284 -20.48 -26.89 -15.26
CA PHE A 284 -21.69 -27.34 -14.58
C PHE A 284 -22.86 -26.35 -14.75
N ILE A 285 -22.58 -25.06 -14.58
CA ILE A 285 -23.56 -23.98 -14.79
C ILE A 285 -24.01 -23.96 -16.26
N LEU A 286 -23.08 -24.00 -17.21
CA LEU A 286 -23.43 -23.98 -18.64
C LEU A 286 -24.32 -25.17 -19.03
N LYS A 287 -24.03 -26.37 -18.52
CA LYS A 287 -24.88 -27.54 -18.74
C LYS A 287 -26.28 -27.36 -18.14
N ALA A 288 -26.39 -26.73 -16.97
CA ALA A 288 -27.68 -26.42 -16.37
C ALA A 288 -28.48 -25.40 -17.19
N LEU A 289 -27.82 -24.36 -17.72
CA LEU A 289 -28.42 -23.37 -18.62
C LEU A 289 -28.90 -24.00 -19.93
N ASP A 290 -28.09 -24.87 -20.55
CA ASP A 290 -28.45 -25.55 -21.79
C ASP A 290 -29.62 -26.53 -21.65
N SER A 291 -29.81 -27.07 -20.45
CA SER A 291 -30.97 -27.90 -20.11
C SER A 291 -32.23 -27.12 -19.72
N GLU A 292 -32.19 -25.77 -19.80
CA GLU A 292 -33.25 -24.84 -19.38
C GLU A 292 -33.70 -25.00 -17.90
N LYS A 293 -32.93 -25.73 -17.09
CA LYS A 293 -33.21 -25.93 -15.65
C LYS A 293 -32.93 -24.69 -14.82
N LEU A 294 -31.99 -23.87 -15.26
CA LEU A 294 -31.62 -22.61 -14.62
C LEU A 294 -31.70 -21.49 -15.66
N ASN A 295 -32.21 -20.34 -15.25
CA ASN A 295 -32.24 -19.17 -16.11
C ASN A 295 -30.90 -18.43 -16.08
N PHE A 296 -30.42 -18.02 -17.26
CA PHE A 296 -29.16 -17.27 -17.40
C PHE A 296 -29.16 -15.96 -16.60
N ARG A 297 -30.23 -15.16 -16.64
CA ARG A 297 -30.29 -13.87 -15.90
C ARG A 297 -30.30 -14.07 -14.40
N ARG A 298 -30.93 -15.16 -13.92
CA ARG A 298 -30.85 -15.55 -12.51
C ARG A 298 -29.42 -15.83 -12.12
N ILE A 299 -28.74 -16.75 -12.80
CA ILE A 299 -27.31 -17.03 -12.58
C ILE A 299 -26.49 -15.73 -12.66
N GLN A 300 -26.71 -14.90 -13.67
CA GLN A 300 -26.03 -13.62 -13.80
C GLN A 300 -26.23 -12.70 -12.58
N SER A 301 -27.43 -12.67 -11.98
CA SER A 301 -27.70 -11.87 -10.77
C SER A 301 -26.89 -12.32 -9.55
N TYR A 302 -26.51 -13.59 -9.49
CA TYR A 302 -25.63 -14.14 -8.46
C TYR A 302 -24.16 -13.81 -8.67
N PHE A 303 -23.74 -13.67 -9.92
CA PHE A 303 -22.36 -13.36 -10.30
C PHE A 303 -22.08 -11.87 -10.29
N ILE A 304 -23.09 -11.04 -10.54
CA ILE A 304 -22.98 -9.58 -10.66
C ILE A 304 -23.80 -8.90 -9.58
N LYS A 305 -23.21 -7.94 -8.87
CA LYS A 305 -23.98 -6.93 -8.13
C LYS A 305 -23.54 -5.52 -8.56
N ASP A 306 -24.51 -4.64 -8.78
CA ASP A 306 -24.31 -3.28 -9.32
C ASP A 306 -23.39 -3.18 -10.55
N LYS A 307 -23.54 -4.11 -11.51
CA LYS A 307 -22.74 -4.24 -12.74
C LYS A 307 -21.27 -4.63 -12.53
N VAL A 308 -20.89 -5.09 -11.35
CA VAL A 308 -19.53 -5.58 -11.03
C VAL A 308 -19.58 -7.07 -10.66
N ALA A 309 -18.62 -7.86 -11.16
CA ALA A 309 -18.47 -9.26 -10.78
C ALA A 309 -18.09 -9.40 -9.30
N ILE A 310 -18.74 -10.30 -8.58
CA ILE A 310 -18.35 -10.63 -7.21
C ILE A 310 -16.93 -11.21 -7.22
N PRO A 311 -15.96 -10.68 -6.44
CA PRO A 311 -14.55 -11.09 -6.49
C PRO A 311 -14.30 -12.61 -6.46
N LYS A 312 -14.99 -13.34 -5.56
CA LYS A 312 -14.83 -14.81 -5.44
C LYS A 312 -15.28 -15.61 -6.67
N LEU A 313 -16.09 -15.00 -7.53
CA LEU A 313 -16.69 -15.63 -8.72
C LEU A 313 -15.97 -15.23 -10.02
N LYS A 314 -15.01 -14.29 -9.99
CA LYS A 314 -14.28 -13.81 -11.18
C LYS A 314 -13.65 -14.94 -12.01
N GLY A 315 -13.02 -15.91 -11.36
CA GLY A 315 -12.42 -17.07 -12.05
C GLY A 315 -13.47 -17.96 -12.72
N THR A 316 -14.60 -18.24 -12.05
CA THR A 316 -15.71 -19.01 -12.64
C THR A 316 -16.36 -18.24 -13.79
N TYR A 317 -16.54 -16.93 -13.63
CA TYR A 317 -17.07 -16.04 -14.65
C TYR A 317 -16.21 -16.05 -15.92
N ALA A 318 -14.90 -15.86 -15.77
CA ALA A 318 -13.94 -15.93 -16.87
C ALA A 318 -14.04 -17.25 -17.63
N TRP A 319 -14.14 -18.38 -16.91
CA TRP A 319 -14.33 -19.69 -17.54
C TRP A 319 -15.67 -19.82 -18.26
N ILE A 320 -16.76 -19.31 -17.69
CA ILE A 320 -18.06 -19.32 -18.37
C ILE A 320 -17.95 -18.55 -19.69
N ARG A 321 -17.29 -17.40 -19.71
CA ARG A 321 -17.07 -16.61 -20.92
C ARG A 321 -16.18 -17.32 -21.94
N THR A 322 -15.12 -17.98 -21.49
CA THR A 322 -14.24 -18.80 -22.34
C THR A 322 -15.00 -19.98 -22.97
N LEU A 323 -15.89 -20.63 -22.20
CA LEU A 323 -16.54 -21.87 -22.59
C LEU A 323 -17.85 -21.67 -23.38
N ASN A 324 -18.37 -20.44 -23.45
CA ASN A 324 -19.69 -20.19 -24.00
C ASN A 324 -19.75 -18.91 -24.85
N ASN A 325 -20.24 -19.08 -26.08
CA ASN A 325 -20.51 -18.01 -27.05
C ASN A 325 -22.03 -17.73 -27.22
N LYS A 326 -22.90 -18.48 -26.54
CA LYS A 326 -24.37 -18.43 -26.68
C LYS A 326 -25.02 -17.44 -25.72
N TYR A 327 -24.61 -17.45 -24.44
CA TYR A 327 -25.15 -16.53 -23.44
C TYR A 327 -24.33 -15.23 -23.39
N ASP A 328 -25.01 -14.10 -23.54
CA ASP A 328 -24.45 -12.74 -23.52
C ASP A 328 -24.03 -12.32 -22.11
N PHE A 329 -22.91 -12.87 -21.65
CA PHE A 329 -22.19 -12.41 -20.48
C PHE A 329 -21.43 -11.09 -20.74
N GLU A 330 -21.53 -10.48 -21.94
CA GLU A 330 -20.65 -9.40 -22.43
C GLU A 330 -20.71 -8.09 -21.63
N LYS A 331 -21.69 -7.93 -20.73
CA LYS A 331 -21.81 -6.72 -19.90
C LYS A 331 -20.83 -6.64 -18.72
N ILE A 332 -19.93 -7.62 -18.55
CA ILE A 332 -19.00 -7.72 -17.41
C ILE A 332 -17.56 -7.98 -17.88
N ASN A 333 -16.62 -7.31 -17.21
CA ASN A 333 -15.14 -7.32 -17.33
C ASN A 333 -14.50 -8.43 -18.21
N ALA A 334 -14.34 -8.17 -19.50
CA ALA A 334 -13.58 -8.89 -20.51
C ALA A 334 -12.13 -9.12 -20.09
N TYR A 335 -11.53 -8.15 -19.41
CA TYR A 335 -10.15 -8.29 -18.97
C TYR A 335 -9.93 -9.48 -18.02
N GLU A 336 -10.94 -9.86 -17.22
CA GLU A 336 -10.87 -11.03 -16.34
C GLU A 336 -10.76 -12.36 -17.09
N GLN A 337 -11.26 -12.42 -18.34
CA GLN A 337 -11.09 -13.59 -19.19
C GLN A 337 -9.62 -13.87 -19.49
N LEU A 338 -8.81 -12.83 -19.73
CA LEU A 338 -7.38 -13.01 -19.96
C LEU A 338 -6.74 -13.66 -18.73
N ILE A 339 -6.93 -13.03 -17.56
CA ILE A 339 -6.29 -13.43 -16.30
C ILE A 339 -6.59 -14.90 -15.95
N TYR A 340 -7.87 -15.29 -15.96
CA TYR A 340 -8.31 -16.57 -15.41
C TYR A 340 -8.63 -17.64 -16.47
N GLY A 341 -9.08 -17.24 -17.66
CA GLY A 341 -9.55 -18.12 -18.72
C GLY A 341 -8.52 -18.36 -19.83
N ASP A 342 -9.02 -18.75 -21.01
CA ASP A 342 -8.25 -18.85 -22.24
C ASP A 342 -8.32 -17.57 -23.08
N ILE A 343 -7.24 -17.37 -23.85
CA ILE A 343 -7.12 -16.30 -24.83
C ILE A 343 -8.20 -16.50 -25.90
N PRO A 344 -8.95 -15.44 -26.28
CA PRO A 344 -9.92 -15.51 -27.36
C PRO A 344 -9.32 -16.07 -28.66
N LYS A 345 -10.12 -16.83 -29.39
CA LYS A 345 -9.77 -17.30 -30.73
C LYS A 345 -9.54 -16.12 -31.66
N LEU A 346 -8.74 -16.32 -32.71
CA LEU A 346 -8.30 -15.26 -33.61
C LEU A 346 -9.46 -14.39 -34.13
N GLU A 347 -10.51 -15.02 -34.64
CA GLU A 347 -11.74 -14.37 -35.11
C GLU A 347 -12.47 -13.50 -34.06
N GLU A 348 -12.30 -13.79 -32.77
CA GLU A 348 -12.96 -13.10 -31.66
C GLU A 348 -12.09 -11.98 -31.05
N ARG A 349 -10.78 -11.95 -31.32
CA ARG A 349 -9.82 -11.03 -30.67
C ARG A 349 -10.15 -9.56 -30.88
N LYS A 350 -10.58 -9.15 -32.07
CA LYS A 350 -10.96 -7.75 -32.35
C LYS A 350 -12.15 -7.32 -31.50
N GLY A 351 -13.19 -8.16 -31.44
CA GLY A 351 -14.38 -7.91 -30.62
C GLY A 351 -14.03 -7.86 -29.14
N PHE A 352 -13.19 -8.78 -28.68
CA PHE A 352 -12.69 -8.80 -27.31
C PHE A 352 -11.95 -7.50 -26.94
N ILE A 353 -11.02 -7.03 -27.77
CA ILE A 353 -10.28 -5.79 -27.53
C ILE A 353 -11.23 -4.58 -27.42
N LEU A 354 -12.22 -4.49 -28.31
CA LEU A 354 -13.22 -3.41 -28.25
C LEU A 354 -14.12 -3.51 -27.01
N GLN A 355 -14.38 -4.72 -26.49
CA GLN A 355 -15.09 -4.88 -25.23
C GLN A 355 -14.25 -4.38 -24.05
N VAL A 356 -12.93 -4.68 -24.01
CA VAL A 356 -12.00 -4.11 -23.00
C VAL A 356 -11.99 -2.57 -23.10
N LYS A 357 -12.10 -1.99 -24.30
CA LYS A 357 -12.24 -0.53 -24.48
C LYS A 357 -13.48 0.03 -23.80
N GLU A 358 -14.65 -0.54 -24.09
CA GLU A 358 -15.92 -0.07 -23.50
C GLU A 358 -15.93 -0.24 -21.98
N GLU A 359 -15.24 -1.27 -21.47
CA GLU A 359 -15.04 -1.47 -20.05
C GLU A 359 -14.08 -0.46 -19.46
N SER A 360 -12.99 -0.11 -20.15
CA SER A 360 -12.06 0.93 -19.71
C SER A 360 -12.72 2.30 -19.58
N LYS A 361 -13.81 2.57 -20.30
CA LYS A 361 -14.60 3.79 -20.11
C LYS A 361 -15.39 3.78 -18.80
N LYS A 362 -15.83 2.59 -18.37
CA LYS A 362 -16.52 2.37 -17.09
C LYS A 362 -15.56 2.18 -15.95
N ASN A 363 -14.37 1.65 -16.19
CA ASN A 363 -13.32 1.46 -15.21
C ASN A 363 -11.99 1.89 -15.83
N PRO A 364 -11.67 3.21 -15.81
CA PRO A 364 -10.43 3.75 -16.37
C PRO A 364 -9.17 3.07 -15.87
N TYR A 365 -9.30 2.45 -14.69
CA TYR A 365 -8.26 1.76 -14.00
C TYR A 365 -8.56 0.26 -13.80
N PHE A 366 -9.17 -0.39 -14.79
CA PHE A 366 -9.35 -1.86 -14.79
C PHE A 366 -8.04 -2.65 -14.59
N ARG A 367 -6.92 -1.94 -14.78
CA ARG A 367 -5.53 -2.37 -14.63
C ARG A 367 -4.81 -1.75 -13.41
N TYR A 368 -5.46 -0.99 -12.52
CA TYR A 368 -4.79 -0.18 -11.48
C TYR A 368 -3.97 -1.00 -10.48
N ASN A 369 -4.42 -2.22 -10.14
CA ASN A 369 -3.69 -3.11 -9.24
C ASN A 369 -2.31 -3.50 -9.82
N LEU A 370 -2.01 -3.13 -11.07
CA LEU A 370 -0.80 -3.43 -11.82
C LEU A 370 0.07 -2.18 -12.10
N ARG A 371 -0.29 -1.00 -11.57
CA ARG A 371 0.35 0.28 -11.90
C ARG A 371 1.66 0.59 -11.15
N ASN A 372 2.10 -0.26 -10.22
CA ASN A 372 3.46 -0.12 -9.71
C ASN A 372 4.37 -0.98 -10.58
N GLU A 373 5.04 -0.28 -11.49
CA GLU A 373 6.15 -0.66 -12.35
C GLU A 373 6.69 -2.10 -12.18
N THR A 374 6.59 -2.86 -13.28
CA THR A 374 7.48 -3.97 -13.70
C THR A 374 7.26 -5.43 -13.26
N SER A 375 6.14 -5.89 -12.68
CA SER A 375 6.07 -7.31 -12.30
C SER A 375 4.73 -8.02 -12.47
N ASP A 376 4.20 -8.04 -13.70
CA ASP A 376 3.05 -8.91 -13.98
C ASP A 376 3.22 -9.63 -15.30
N ILE A 377 4.31 -10.40 -15.39
CA ILE A 377 4.74 -11.11 -16.61
C ILE A 377 3.66 -12.12 -17.07
N ASP A 378 2.84 -12.69 -16.17
CA ASP A 378 1.75 -13.60 -16.55
C ASP A 378 0.64 -12.84 -17.31
N THR A 379 0.16 -11.70 -16.80
CA THR A 379 -0.84 -10.85 -17.47
C THR A 379 -0.26 -10.23 -18.74
N LEU A 380 0.98 -9.72 -18.69
CA LEU A 380 1.70 -9.21 -19.85
C LEU A 380 1.93 -10.28 -20.92
N SER A 381 2.18 -11.53 -20.54
CA SER A 381 2.37 -12.64 -21.49
C SER A 381 1.05 -13.00 -22.19
N GLN A 382 -0.08 -12.96 -21.47
CA GLN A 382 -1.41 -13.18 -22.04
C GLN A 382 -1.85 -12.02 -22.93
N GLU A 383 -1.59 -10.77 -22.53
CA GLU A 383 -1.79 -9.59 -23.38
C GLU A 383 -0.96 -9.73 -24.67
N LYS A 384 0.34 -10.04 -24.56
CA LYS A 384 1.22 -10.30 -25.71
C LYS A 384 0.70 -11.44 -26.60
N ALA A 385 0.08 -12.46 -26.03
CA ALA A 385 -0.45 -13.60 -26.77
C ALA A 385 -1.77 -13.30 -27.52
N LEU A 386 -2.41 -12.15 -27.28
CA LEU A 386 -3.47 -11.64 -28.16
C LEU A 386 -2.93 -11.18 -29.52
N TYR A 387 -1.63 -10.93 -29.66
CA TYR A 387 -1.06 -10.51 -30.93
C TYR A 387 -1.19 -11.60 -32.00
N SER A 388 -1.51 -11.17 -33.22
CA SER A 388 -1.34 -11.93 -34.44
C SER A 388 -1.16 -10.99 -35.62
N THR A 389 -0.55 -11.46 -36.71
CA THR A 389 -0.32 -10.66 -37.91
C THR A 389 -1.63 -10.25 -38.60
N GLU A 390 -2.69 -11.06 -38.52
CA GLU A 390 -4.00 -10.77 -39.13
C GLU A 390 -4.74 -9.60 -38.48
N ILE A 391 -4.44 -9.29 -37.21
CA ILE A 391 -5.05 -8.17 -36.48
C ILE A 391 -4.09 -7.00 -36.27
N GLU A 392 -2.84 -7.09 -36.73
CA GLU A 392 -1.79 -6.08 -36.50
C GLU A 392 -2.23 -4.68 -36.98
N ASN A 393 -2.75 -4.56 -38.20
CA ASN A 393 -3.23 -3.27 -38.71
C ASN A 393 -4.39 -2.70 -37.89
N PHE A 394 -5.25 -3.57 -37.33
CA PHE A 394 -6.32 -3.15 -36.44
C PHE A 394 -5.76 -2.62 -35.11
N LEU A 395 -4.75 -3.30 -34.54
CA LEU A 395 -4.10 -2.86 -33.30
C LEU A 395 -3.41 -1.50 -33.47
N ILE A 396 -2.74 -1.28 -34.60
CA ILE A 396 -2.08 0.00 -34.93
C ILE A 396 -3.13 1.12 -35.04
N ASP A 397 -4.19 0.91 -35.82
CA ASP A 397 -5.29 1.87 -35.99
C ASP A 397 -6.00 2.17 -34.65
N GLU A 398 -6.21 1.14 -33.83
CA GLU A 398 -6.82 1.29 -32.52
C GLU A 398 -5.92 2.03 -31.53
N PHE A 399 -4.61 1.78 -31.52
CA PHE A 399 -3.66 2.55 -30.72
C PHE A 399 -3.67 4.02 -31.14
N ASP A 400 -3.61 4.32 -32.44
CA ASP A 400 -3.57 5.70 -32.92
C ASP A 400 -4.84 6.49 -32.54
N LYS A 401 -5.99 5.82 -32.55
CA LYS A 401 -7.28 6.39 -32.10
C LYS A 401 -7.40 6.59 -30.60
N THR A 402 -6.61 5.87 -29.80
CA THR A 402 -6.82 5.79 -28.34
C THR A 402 -5.64 6.25 -27.50
N LYS A 403 -4.46 6.48 -28.07
CA LYS A 403 -3.24 6.91 -27.37
C LYS A 403 -3.41 8.13 -26.45
N ASP A 404 -4.39 8.99 -26.74
CA ASP A 404 -4.71 10.21 -25.98
C ASP A 404 -5.82 10.01 -24.93
N LEU A 405 -6.29 8.77 -24.70
CA LEU A 405 -7.25 8.47 -23.64
C LEU A 405 -6.56 8.54 -22.26
N ASN A 406 -7.17 9.27 -21.33
CA ASN A 406 -6.76 9.33 -19.93
C ASN A 406 -7.19 8.07 -19.15
N ASN A 407 -6.86 6.87 -19.62
CA ASN A 407 -7.14 5.62 -18.93
C ASN A 407 -6.07 4.53 -19.24
N ASN A 408 -6.21 3.32 -18.71
CA ASN A 408 -5.23 2.23 -18.89
C ASN A 408 -5.36 1.44 -20.20
N TYR A 409 -6.32 1.77 -21.08
CA TYR A 409 -6.53 1.05 -22.32
C TYR A 409 -5.40 1.22 -23.36
N PRO A 410 -4.81 2.41 -23.56
CA PRO A 410 -3.69 2.58 -24.48
C PRO A 410 -2.51 1.69 -24.12
N MET A 411 -2.21 1.57 -22.82
CA MET A 411 -1.13 0.71 -22.34
C MET A 411 -1.44 -0.78 -22.54
N PHE A 412 -2.71 -1.19 -22.43
CA PHE A 412 -3.13 -2.54 -22.80
C PHE A 412 -2.83 -2.82 -24.28
N ILE A 413 -3.16 -1.90 -25.20
CA ILE A 413 -2.86 -2.05 -26.63
C ILE A 413 -1.34 -2.06 -26.90
N VAL A 414 -0.59 -1.17 -26.26
CA VAL A 414 0.88 -1.10 -26.38
C VAL A 414 1.51 -2.44 -26.06
N ASN A 415 1.08 -3.12 -25.00
CA ASN A 415 1.62 -4.43 -24.62
C ASN A 415 1.35 -5.52 -25.65
N ILE A 416 0.16 -5.54 -26.25
CA ILE A 416 -0.13 -6.46 -27.37
C ILE A 416 0.82 -6.15 -28.52
N LEU A 417 0.99 -4.87 -28.86
CA LEU A 417 1.86 -4.41 -29.95
C LEU A 417 3.36 -4.61 -29.69
N THR A 418 3.81 -4.90 -28.46
CA THR A 418 5.21 -5.27 -28.19
C THR A 418 5.63 -6.63 -28.78
N LYS A 419 4.68 -7.40 -29.35
CA LYS A 419 4.96 -8.57 -30.20
C LYS A 419 4.87 -8.28 -31.70
N GLY A 420 4.66 -7.01 -32.07
CA GLY A 420 4.54 -6.53 -33.44
C GLY A 420 5.73 -6.88 -34.34
N GLU A 421 5.44 -7.08 -35.63
CA GLU A 421 6.43 -7.38 -36.66
C GLU A 421 6.65 -6.16 -37.56
N ALA A 422 6.78 -6.35 -38.87
CA ALA A 422 7.22 -5.33 -39.80
C ALA A 422 6.30 -4.09 -39.87
N ALA A 423 4.97 -4.28 -39.85
CA ALA A 423 4.03 -3.17 -39.95
C ALA A 423 4.04 -2.32 -38.67
N THR A 424 4.03 -2.96 -37.49
CA THR A 424 4.15 -2.25 -36.21
C THR A 424 5.47 -1.50 -36.12
N LYS A 425 6.60 -2.15 -36.42
CA LYS A 425 7.93 -1.50 -36.39
C LYS A 425 7.96 -0.27 -37.31
N LYS A 426 7.44 -0.38 -38.53
CA LYS A 426 7.37 0.74 -39.49
C LYS A 426 6.50 1.89 -38.96
N TYR A 427 5.32 1.58 -38.41
CA TYR A 427 4.44 2.58 -37.81
C TYR A 427 5.14 3.30 -36.64
N ILE A 428 5.71 2.56 -35.68
CA ILE A 428 6.39 3.15 -34.52
C ILE A 428 7.55 4.05 -34.95
N ILE A 429 8.41 3.60 -35.86
CA ILE A 429 9.50 4.45 -36.39
C ILE A 429 8.96 5.72 -37.04
N SER A 430 7.89 5.63 -37.84
CA SER A 430 7.27 6.80 -38.47
C SER A 430 6.65 7.76 -37.46
N SER A 431 6.04 7.23 -36.41
CA SER A 431 5.40 8.01 -35.35
C SER A 431 6.42 8.69 -34.44
N ILE A 432 7.54 8.03 -34.14
CA ILE A 432 8.68 8.64 -33.46
C ILE A 432 9.30 9.75 -34.31
N LYS A 433 9.44 9.56 -35.64
CA LYS A 433 9.93 10.60 -36.55
C LYS A 433 9.05 11.85 -36.57
N ASN A 434 7.73 11.66 -36.44
CA ASN A 434 6.72 12.72 -36.48
C ASN A 434 6.35 13.27 -35.09
N ASN A 435 7.01 12.83 -34.01
CA ASN A 435 6.69 13.19 -32.62
C ASN A 435 5.20 12.98 -32.26
N SER A 436 4.57 11.92 -32.78
CA SER A 436 3.13 11.65 -32.60
C SER A 436 2.80 10.65 -31.48
N ILE A 437 3.79 10.25 -30.69
CA ILE A 437 3.69 9.31 -29.55
C ILE A 437 4.43 9.92 -28.35
N ASN A 438 3.85 9.77 -27.16
CA ASN A 438 4.39 10.26 -25.89
C ASN A 438 5.62 9.44 -25.41
N GLU A 439 6.53 10.06 -24.65
CA GLU A 439 7.75 9.45 -24.07
C GLU A 439 7.47 8.13 -23.36
N HIS A 440 6.37 8.05 -22.60
CA HIS A 440 6.03 6.86 -21.82
C HIS A 440 5.77 5.62 -22.71
N PHE A 441 5.10 5.78 -23.85
CA PHE A 441 4.87 4.65 -24.77
C PHE A 441 6.12 4.26 -25.56
N ILE A 442 7.01 5.23 -25.84
CA ILE A 442 8.27 4.98 -26.55
C ILE A 442 9.11 3.95 -25.79
N THR A 443 9.24 4.10 -24.46
CA THR A 443 9.99 3.16 -23.61
C THR A 443 9.50 1.72 -23.78
N CYS A 444 8.18 1.50 -23.78
CA CYS A 444 7.59 0.17 -23.96
C CYS A 444 7.92 -0.42 -25.34
N PHE A 445 7.83 0.40 -26.41
CA PHE A 445 8.08 -0.04 -27.77
C PHE A 445 9.55 -0.28 -28.09
N MET A 446 10.51 0.25 -27.32
CA MET A 446 11.93 -0.02 -27.53
C MET A 446 12.25 -1.53 -27.48
N THR A 447 11.48 -2.30 -26.71
CA THR A 447 11.62 -3.77 -26.64
C THR A 447 11.45 -4.48 -27.99
N LEU A 448 10.71 -3.90 -28.95
CA LEU A 448 10.56 -4.42 -30.32
C LEU A 448 11.86 -4.35 -31.13
N PHE A 449 12.75 -3.45 -30.74
CA PHE A 449 13.98 -3.11 -31.44
C PHE A 449 15.22 -3.59 -30.68
N LYS A 450 15.07 -4.54 -29.73
CA LYS A 450 16.19 -5.08 -28.97
C LYS A 450 17.34 -5.59 -29.87
N ASP A 451 16.99 -6.18 -31.01
CA ASP A 451 17.94 -6.73 -31.99
C ASP A 451 18.24 -5.73 -33.15
N ASP A 452 17.79 -4.47 -33.04
CA ASP A 452 17.96 -3.40 -34.02
C ASP A 452 18.56 -2.16 -33.36
N LYS A 453 19.86 -2.25 -33.06
CA LYS A 453 20.64 -1.15 -32.47
C LYS A 453 20.54 0.14 -33.29
N THR A 454 20.45 0.07 -34.61
CA THR A 454 20.36 1.27 -35.46
C THR A 454 19.11 2.09 -35.16
N THR A 455 17.97 1.43 -34.93
CA THR A 455 16.73 2.10 -34.54
C THR A 455 16.80 2.64 -33.11
N LEU A 456 17.38 1.88 -32.18
CA LEU A 456 17.56 2.34 -30.80
C LEU A 456 18.48 3.58 -30.73
N ASP A 457 19.58 3.58 -31.49
CA ASP A 457 20.50 4.72 -31.62
C ASP A 457 19.79 5.95 -32.19
N PHE A 458 18.91 5.75 -33.18
CA PHE A 458 18.07 6.83 -33.72
C PHE A 458 17.14 7.43 -32.65
N ILE A 459 16.54 6.61 -31.79
CA ILE A 459 15.69 7.09 -30.68
C ILE A 459 16.55 7.90 -29.68
N LEU A 460 17.71 7.37 -29.31
CA LEU A 460 18.61 8.05 -28.38
C LEU A 460 19.13 9.39 -28.94
N ASP A 461 19.46 9.45 -30.23
CA ASP A 461 19.86 10.70 -30.92
C ASP A 461 18.73 11.74 -30.94
N LYS A 462 17.47 11.30 -31.07
CA LYS A 462 16.32 12.20 -30.99
C LYS A 462 16.14 12.77 -29.58
N VAL A 463 16.36 11.96 -28.54
CA VAL A 463 16.37 12.42 -27.13
C VAL A 463 17.51 13.41 -26.89
N SER A 464 18.73 13.09 -27.32
CA SER A 464 19.90 13.97 -27.10
C SER A 464 19.78 15.32 -27.82
N LYS A 465 19.05 15.38 -28.94
CA LYS A 465 18.74 16.61 -29.68
C LYS A 465 17.52 17.37 -29.13
N GLY A 466 16.86 16.86 -28.08
CA GLY A 466 15.66 17.46 -27.50
C GLY A 466 14.39 17.35 -28.36
N ASN A 467 14.38 16.47 -29.37
CA ASN A 467 13.21 16.25 -30.20
C ASN A 467 12.16 15.38 -29.51
N ILE A 468 12.58 14.55 -28.56
CA ILE A 468 11.75 13.72 -27.69
C ILE A 468 12.08 14.14 -26.26
N ALA A 469 11.05 14.45 -25.46
CA ALA A 469 11.23 14.71 -24.04
C ALA A 469 11.65 13.40 -23.34
N ASP A 470 12.57 13.52 -22.40
CA ASP A 470 13.01 12.41 -21.54
C ASP A 470 13.32 13.02 -20.17
N LYS A 471 12.28 13.57 -19.55
CA LYS A 471 12.44 14.38 -18.32
C LYS A 471 12.99 13.54 -17.16
N ASN A 472 12.52 12.29 -17.07
CA ASN A 472 12.86 11.34 -16.02
C ASN A 472 13.95 10.33 -16.44
N ASN A 473 14.56 10.49 -17.62
CA ASN A 473 15.60 9.59 -18.16
C ASN A 473 15.15 8.15 -18.50
N HIS A 474 13.86 7.83 -18.47
CA HIS A 474 13.34 6.49 -18.74
C HIS A 474 13.75 5.93 -20.11
N ILE A 475 13.85 6.78 -21.14
CA ILE A 475 14.27 6.31 -22.48
C ILE A 475 15.75 5.93 -22.47
N LYS A 476 16.61 6.75 -21.86
CA LYS A 476 18.04 6.44 -21.71
C LYS A 476 18.25 5.17 -20.86
N GLU A 477 17.49 4.99 -19.80
CA GLU A 477 17.53 3.80 -18.94
C GLU A 477 17.11 2.54 -19.72
N GLN A 478 16.00 2.60 -20.44
CA GLN A 478 15.52 1.47 -21.26
C GLN A 478 16.51 1.13 -22.39
N TYR A 479 17.18 2.13 -22.98
CA TYR A 479 18.22 1.92 -23.99
C TYR A 479 19.39 1.13 -23.40
N ILE A 480 19.89 1.54 -22.22
CA ILE A 480 20.97 0.82 -21.53
C ILE A 480 20.52 -0.60 -21.20
N SER A 481 19.31 -0.78 -20.64
CA SER A 481 18.81 -2.11 -20.27
C SER A 481 18.73 -3.08 -21.45
N LEU A 482 18.29 -2.62 -22.63
CA LEU A 482 18.14 -3.49 -23.81
C LEU A 482 19.47 -3.85 -24.47
N LEU A 483 20.47 -2.96 -24.38
CA LEU A 483 21.74 -3.11 -25.08
C LEU A 483 22.93 -3.25 -24.12
N HIS A 484 22.69 -3.51 -22.83
CA HIS A 484 23.77 -3.50 -21.84
C HIS A 484 24.90 -4.43 -22.26
N ASP A 485 24.62 -5.63 -22.78
CA ASP A 485 25.61 -6.58 -23.31
C ASP A 485 26.41 -6.04 -24.50
N GLU A 486 25.76 -5.33 -25.43
CA GLU A 486 26.37 -4.80 -26.65
C GLU A 486 27.14 -3.49 -26.44
N LEU A 487 26.74 -2.71 -25.42
CA LEU A 487 27.35 -1.41 -25.12
C LEU A 487 28.66 -1.61 -24.35
N ARG A 488 29.66 -0.79 -24.70
CA ARG A 488 30.86 -0.65 -23.88
C ARG A 488 30.56 0.18 -22.64
N GLY A 489 31.32 -0.03 -21.56
CA GLY A 489 31.08 0.70 -20.31
C GLY A 489 31.24 2.21 -20.48
N ASN A 490 32.13 2.65 -21.37
CA ASN A 490 32.30 4.07 -21.68
C ASN A 490 31.10 4.70 -22.41
N GLU A 491 30.34 3.93 -23.20
CA GLU A 491 29.10 4.40 -23.84
C GLU A 491 28.01 4.60 -22.79
N ILE A 492 27.86 3.63 -21.89
CA ILE A 492 26.93 3.69 -20.76
C ILE A 492 27.25 4.89 -19.86
N GLY A 493 28.53 5.09 -19.50
CA GLY A 493 28.96 6.23 -18.68
C GLY A 493 28.70 7.59 -19.35
N LYS A 494 28.80 7.70 -20.68
CA LYS A 494 28.39 8.91 -21.42
C LYS A 494 26.89 9.15 -21.30
N ILE A 495 26.08 8.11 -21.49
CA ILE A 495 24.62 8.22 -21.40
C ILE A 495 24.20 8.67 -20.00
N ILE A 496 24.73 8.06 -18.94
CA ILE A 496 24.43 8.43 -17.54
C ILE A 496 24.85 9.89 -17.24
N SER A 497 26.01 10.33 -17.73
CA SER A 497 26.43 11.73 -17.53
C SER A 497 25.52 12.78 -18.21
N SER A 498 24.67 12.34 -19.14
CA SER A 498 23.66 13.17 -19.82
C SER A 498 22.29 13.17 -19.12
N TYR A 499 22.16 12.57 -17.94
CA TYR A 499 20.88 12.53 -17.21
C TYR A 499 20.45 13.94 -16.77
N ASN A 500 19.13 14.14 -16.73
CA ASN A 500 18.50 15.32 -16.16
C ASN A 500 18.30 15.06 -14.66
N TYR A 501 19.06 15.74 -13.80
CA TYR A 501 19.11 15.51 -12.35
C TYR A 501 18.10 16.36 -11.55
N THR A 502 16.97 16.74 -12.16
CA THR A 502 16.00 17.66 -11.55
C THR A 502 15.04 17.00 -10.58
N ASP A 503 14.87 15.67 -10.64
CA ASP A 503 14.03 14.89 -9.73
C ASP A 503 14.85 13.74 -9.12
N SER A 504 14.71 13.58 -7.80
CA SER A 504 15.60 12.78 -6.92
C SER A 504 15.61 11.25 -7.12
N TYR A 505 15.02 10.73 -8.19
CA TYR A 505 14.96 9.31 -8.47
C TYR A 505 15.62 9.01 -9.82
N ILE A 506 16.93 8.79 -9.81
CA ILE A 506 17.55 8.05 -10.91
C ILE A 506 17.12 6.60 -10.72
N THR A 507 16.21 6.14 -11.58
CA THR A 507 15.88 4.73 -11.77
C THR A 507 16.96 4.01 -12.57
N ILE A 508 18.21 4.11 -12.12
CA ILE A 508 19.06 2.92 -12.14
C ILE A 508 18.50 2.00 -11.04
N TYR A 509 17.29 1.49 -11.25
CA TYR A 509 16.89 0.26 -10.59
C TYR A 509 17.82 -0.81 -11.14
N PHE A 510 18.85 -1.12 -10.36
CA PHE A 510 19.23 -2.46 -9.88
C PHE A 510 19.36 -3.62 -10.87
N ILE A 511 19.03 -3.47 -12.14
CA ILE A 511 19.28 -4.47 -13.16
C ILE A 511 20.75 -4.33 -13.53
N GLU A 512 21.47 -5.33 -13.06
CA GLU A 512 22.73 -5.79 -13.60
C GLU A 512 23.97 -4.93 -13.39
N PHE A 513 23.98 -3.72 -12.78
CA PHE A 513 25.29 -3.08 -12.51
C PHE A 513 26.22 -4.00 -11.69
N ASP A 514 25.66 -4.74 -10.71
CA ASP A 514 26.39 -5.77 -9.96
C ASP A 514 26.60 -7.08 -10.73
N GLU A 515 25.82 -7.30 -11.81
CA GLU A 515 25.95 -8.46 -12.70
C GLU A 515 26.92 -8.19 -13.87
N LEU A 516 27.21 -6.91 -14.17
CA LEU A 516 28.24 -6.50 -15.09
C LEU A 516 29.59 -6.94 -14.53
N ASP A 517 30.47 -7.41 -15.40
CA ASP A 517 31.84 -7.68 -15.00
C ASP A 517 32.54 -6.38 -14.53
N ILE A 518 33.54 -6.56 -13.68
CA ILE A 518 34.28 -5.46 -13.05
C ILE A 518 34.95 -4.54 -14.08
N VAL A 519 35.39 -5.08 -15.23
CA VAL A 519 36.04 -4.28 -16.27
C VAL A 519 35.04 -3.30 -16.86
N LYS A 520 33.82 -3.75 -17.12
CA LYS A 520 32.74 -2.91 -17.63
C LYS A 520 32.28 -1.88 -16.61
N GLN A 521 32.18 -2.26 -15.33
CA GLN A 521 31.91 -1.31 -14.25
C GLN A 521 33.01 -0.22 -14.17
N GLU A 522 34.29 -0.61 -14.28
CA GLU A 522 35.43 0.32 -14.31
C GLU A 522 35.36 1.30 -15.49
N GLU A 523 34.98 0.83 -16.68
CA GLU A 523 34.80 1.68 -17.86
C GLU A 523 33.69 2.71 -17.67
N ILE A 524 32.56 2.31 -17.05
CA ILE A 524 31.44 3.20 -16.72
C ILE A 524 31.91 4.32 -15.80
N ILE A 525 32.54 3.95 -14.68
CA ILE A 525 33.02 4.89 -13.66
C ILE A 525 34.10 5.82 -14.23
N ALA A 526 35.02 5.29 -15.04
CA ALA A 526 36.05 6.08 -15.70
C ALA A 526 35.44 7.12 -16.66
N SER A 527 34.47 6.71 -17.48
CA SER A 527 33.80 7.64 -18.39
C SER A 527 32.97 8.68 -17.65
N LEU A 528 32.28 8.30 -16.57
CA LEU A 528 31.53 9.23 -15.72
C LEU A 528 32.44 10.30 -15.15
N GLY A 529 33.56 9.90 -14.54
CA GLY A 529 34.55 10.83 -13.97
C GLY A 529 35.08 11.83 -15.01
N GLN A 530 35.41 11.36 -16.21
CA GLN A 530 35.86 12.23 -17.31
C GLN A 530 34.78 13.25 -17.75
N ASN A 531 33.53 12.81 -17.90
CA ASN A 531 32.44 13.66 -18.37
C ASN A 531 32.01 14.69 -17.30
N ILE A 532 32.03 14.31 -16.01
CA ILE A 532 31.73 15.23 -14.91
C ILE A 532 32.84 16.28 -14.78
N THR A 533 34.11 15.85 -14.84
CA THR A 533 35.27 16.77 -14.78
C THR A 533 35.24 17.80 -15.91
N THR A 534 34.88 17.38 -17.13
CA THR A 534 34.84 18.28 -18.30
C THR A 534 33.62 19.20 -18.31
N SER A 535 32.50 18.80 -17.70
CA SER A 535 31.27 19.59 -17.67
C SER A 535 31.11 20.49 -16.43
N ASN A 536 32.02 20.40 -15.46
CA ASN A 536 31.99 21.13 -14.19
C ASN A 536 30.65 20.98 -13.45
N LYS A 537 29.98 19.84 -13.63
CA LYS A 537 28.69 19.51 -12.99
C LYS A 537 28.95 19.00 -11.57
N TYR A 538 28.07 19.37 -10.64
CA TYR A 538 28.07 18.80 -9.30
C TYR A 538 27.72 17.31 -9.33
N ILE A 539 28.37 16.53 -8.46
CA ILE A 539 28.01 15.13 -8.23
C ILE A 539 26.70 15.12 -7.43
N ASP A 540 25.69 14.41 -7.91
CA ASP A 540 24.44 14.22 -7.19
C ASP A 540 24.50 12.98 -6.29
N ASN A 541 23.53 12.81 -5.40
CA ASN A 541 23.48 11.68 -4.47
C ASN A 541 23.39 10.31 -5.17
N ASN A 542 22.93 10.26 -6.42
CA ASN A 542 22.78 9.00 -7.15
C ASN A 542 24.11 8.52 -7.75
N ILE A 543 24.91 9.44 -8.30
CA ILE A 543 26.27 9.13 -8.74
C ILE A 543 27.12 8.72 -7.52
N GLU A 544 26.94 9.39 -6.37
CA GLU A 544 27.60 9.02 -5.11
C GLU A 544 27.31 7.56 -4.73
N LYS A 545 26.03 7.16 -4.73
CA LYS A 545 25.60 5.78 -4.46
C LYS A 545 26.12 4.78 -5.50
N LEU A 546 26.21 5.16 -6.77
CA LEU A 546 26.76 4.29 -7.83
C LEU A 546 28.27 4.04 -7.60
N ILE A 547 29.01 5.09 -7.22
CA ILE A 547 30.43 4.98 -6.86
C ILE A 547 30.60 4.11 -5.62
N GLU A 548 29.80 4.34 -4.57
CA GLU A 548 29.82 3.52 -3.35
C GLU A 548 29.60 2.04 -3.67
N ARG A 549 28.58 1.73 -4.50
CA ARG A 549 28.27 0.36 -4.91
C ARG A 549 29.40 -0.28 -5.72
N PHE A 550 30.00 0.46 -6.65
CA PHE A 550 31.17 0.00 -7.40
C PHE A 550 32.34 -0.35 -6.47
N LEU A 551 32.67 0.52 -5.50
CA LEU A 551 33.74 0.27 -4.55
C LEU A 551 33.46 -0.96 -3.67
N VAL A 552 32.21 -1.17 -3.27
CA VAL A 552 31.78 -2.40 -2.57
C VAL A 552 31.97 -3.64 -3.47
N ASN A 553 31.61 -3.57 -4.75
CA ASN A 553 31.79 -4.68 -5.69
C ASN A 553 33.27 -5.02 -5.90
N ILE A 554 34.17 -4.03 -5.91
CA ILE A 554 35.62 -4.27 -5.92
C ILE A 554 36.07 -5.02 -4.66
N ILE A 555 35.56 -4.63 -3.49
CA ILE A 555 35.87 -5.33 -2.23
C ILE A 555 35.34 -6.77 -2.23
N LEU A 556 34.12 -6.99 -2.71
CA LEU A 556 33.51 -8.32 -2.80
C LEU A 556 34.28 -9.21 -3.79
N ALA A 557 34.61 -8.67 -4.98
CA ALA A 557 35.44 -9.35 -5.96
C ALA A 557 36.82 -9.71 -5.41
N TYR A 558 37.39 -8.86 -4.56
CA TYR A 558 38.62 -9.17 -3.85
C TYR A 558 38.43 -10.33 -2.86
N CYS A 559 37.37 -10.28 -2.04
CA CYS A 559 37.05 -11.35 -1.09
C CYS A 559 36.83 -12.71 -1.79
N ASP A 560 36.29 -12.67 -3.02
CA ASP A 560 36.06 -13.85 -3.86
C ASP A 560 37.30 -14.25 -4.69
N ASN A 561 38.46 -13.62 -4.48
CA ASN A 561 39.72 -13.82 -5.21
C ASN A 561 39.64 -13.58 -6.72
N GLN A 562 38.70 -12.75 -7.19
CA GLN A 562 38.55 -12.40 -8.61
C GLN A 562 39.52 -11.29 -9.04
N ILE A 563 39.99 -10.46 -8.11
CA ILE A 563 40.97 -9.40 -8.35
C ILE A 563 42.08 -9.45 -7.29
N SER A 564 43.28 -8.97 -7.64
CA SER A 564 44.40 -8.87 -6.71
C SER A 564 44.33 -7.61 -5.84
N ASN A 565 45.06 -7.59 -4.72
CA ASN A 565 45.18 -6.40 -3.88
C ASN A 565 45.66 -5.17 -4.70
N GLU A 566 46.64 -5.39 -5.59
CA GLU A 566 47.20 -4.33 -6.45
C GLU A 566 46.13 -3.75 -7.39
N LYS A 567 45.34 -4.62 -8.03
CA LYS A 567 44.26 -4.18 -8.92
C LYS A 567 43.21 -3.38 -8.15
N ALA A 568 42.79 -3.86 -6.97
CA ALA A 568 41.84 -3.17 -6.12
C ALA A 568 42.37 -1.79 -5.70
N TYR A 569 43.64 -1.70 -5.28
CA TYR A 569 44.28 -0.44 -4.89
C TYR A 569 44.28 0.58 -6.02
N GLN A 570 44.76 0.17 -7.21
CA GLN A 570 44.80 1.05 -8.39
C GLN A 570 43.41 1.53 -8.79
N THR A 571 42.39 0.67 -8.66
CA THR A 571 41.01 1.04 -8.97
C THR A 571 40.46 2.08 -7.98
N PHE A 572 40.65 1.90 -6.67
CA PHE A 572 40.26 2.89 -5.66
C PHE A 572 40.98 4.23 -5.88
N LYS A 573 42.29 4.19 -6.11
CA LYS A 573 43.10 5.38 -6.42
C LYS A 573 42.58 6.12 -7.65
N LYS A 574 42.26 5.39 -8.72
CA LYS A 574 41.73 5.98 -9.96
C LYS A 574 40.36 6.63 -9.75
N VAL A 575 39.45 6.00 -9.01
CA VAL A 575 38.15 6.61 -8.65
C VAL A 575 38.39 7.89 -7.86
N ARG A 576 39.30 7.88 -6.89
CA ARG A 576 39.67 9.05 -6.12
C ARG A 576 40.15 10.21 -7.00
N GLU A 577 41.09 9.93 -7.90
CA GLU A 577 41.66 10.92 -8.82
C GLU A 577 40.60 11.54 -9.76
N LEU A 578 39.61 10.74 -10.18
CA LEU A 578 38.56 11.16 -11.10
C LEU A 578 37.53 12.09 -10.45
N PHE A 579 37.13 11.84 -9.21
CA PHE A 579 35.98 12.55 -8.62
C PHE A 579 36.34 13.49 -7.46
N TYR A 580 37.37 13.19 -6.65
CA TYR A 580 37.65 13.99 -5.45
C TYR A 580 38.24 15.37 -5.72
N LYS A 581 38.99 15.53 -6.82
CA LYS A 581 39.53 16.84 -7.20
C LYS A 581 38.43 17.88 -7.47
N ASN A 582 37.21 17.43 -7.77
CA ASN A 582 36.10 18.27 -8.22
C ASN A 582 35.01 18.47 -7.14
N ASP A 583 34.92 17.60 -6.13
CA ASP A 583 33.87 17.70 -5.09
C ASP A 583 34.33 17.15 -3.73
N ASN A 584 34.45 18.05 -2.74
CA ASN A 584 34.83 17.70 -1.37
C ASN A 584 33.76 16.86 -0.64
N ARG A 585 32.51 16.81 -1.13
CA ARG A 585 31.45 16.00 -0.50
C ARG A 585 31.75 14.51 -0.52
N LEU A 586 32.48 14.06 -1.54
CA LEU A 586 32.93 12.67 -1.61
C LEU A 586 33.87 12.29 -0.46
N ALA A 587 34.51 13.24 0.23
CA ALA A 587 35.27 12.95 1.45
C ALA A 587 34.46 12.19 2.50
N ASN A 588 33.12 12.32 2.44
CA ASN A 588 32.20 11.73 3.40
C ASN A 588 31.55 10.43 2.91
N ILE A 589 31.88 9.92 1.71
CA ILE A 589 31.46 8.56 1.34
C ILE A 589 32.09 7.63 2.38
N ASN A 590 31.23 6.89 3.07
CA ASN A 590 31.66 5.88 4.01
C ASN A 590 31.30 4.52 3.41
N ILE A 591 32.29 3.66 3.21
CA ILE A 591 32.02 2.33 2.64
C ILE A 591 31.13 1.58 3.63
N PRO A 592 29.94 1.11 3.23
CA PRO A 592 29.00 0.47 4.13
C PRO A 592 29.50 -0.92 4.54
N THR A 593 30.37 -0.99 5.54
CA THR A 593 30.96 -2.25 6.04
C THR A 593 29.90 -3.20 6.60
N TYR A 594 28.69 -2.71 6.92
CA TYR A 594 27.54 -3.54 7.32
C TYR A 594 27.04 -4.50 6.23
N ARG A 595 27.43 -4.30 4.96
CA ARG A 595 27.12 -5.24 3.87
C ARG A 595 28.04 -6.46 3.85
N LEU A 596 29.10 -6.47 4.64
CA LEU A 596 30.07 -7.54 4.74
C LEU A 596 29.78 -8.43 5.95
N ASN A 597 29.94 -9.74 5.80
CA ASN A 597 29.87 -10.67 6.93
C ASN A 597 31.15 -10.62 7.78
N ILE A 598 31.09 -11.18 9.00
CA ILE A 598 32.22 -11.18 9.95
C ILE A 598 33.50 -11.80 9.34
N SER A 599 33.38 -12.86 8.54
CA SER A 599 34.53 -13.47 7.87
C SER A 599 35.15 -12.58 6.78
N GLN A 600 34.35 -11.75 6.13
CA GLN A 600 34.80 -10.79 5.12
C GLN A 600 35.48 -9.58 5.76
N GLN A 601 35.04 -9.12 6.94
CA GLN A 601 35.64 -7.97 7.63
C GLN A 601 37.16 -8.12 7.83
N LYS A 602 37.62 -9.29 8.27
CA LYS A 602 39.06 -9.54 8.46
C LYS A 602 39.87 -9.60 7.15
N ILE A 603 39.24 -10.04 6.06
CA ILE A 603 39.84 -10.03 4.73
C ILE A 603 39.97 -8.58 4.23
N VAL A 604 38.97 -7.75 4.52
CA VAL A 604 38.96 -6.32 4.19
C VAL A 604 39.99 -5.55 5.02
N GLU A 605 40.13 -5.82 6.32
CA GLU A 605 41.20 -5.24 7.14
C GLU A 605 42.59 -5.47 6.50
N ASN A 606 42.88 -6.70 6.05
CA ASN A 606 44.14 -7.02 5.37
C ASN A 606 44.29 -6.30 4.01
N LEU A 607 43.20 -6.14 3.25
CA LEU A 607 43.20 -5.39 2.00
C LEU A 607 43.55 -3.92 2.24
N PHE A 608 42.94 -3.29 3.24
CA PHE A 608 43.17 -1.89 3.55
C PHE A 608 44.52 -1.66 4.26
N GLU A 609 45.06 -2.64 4.99
CA GLU A 609 46.49 -2.65 5.38
C GLU A 609 47.40 -2.59 4.16
N PHE A 610 47.13 -3.40 3.14
CA PHE A 610 47.89 -3.36 1.88
C PHE A 610 47.68 -2.03 1.14
N PHE A 611 46.47 -1.47 1.11
CA PHE A 611 46.22 -0.14 0.53
C PHE A 611 47.04 0.93 1.24
N PHE A 612 47.14 0.86 2.57
CA PHE A 612 47.93 1.79 3.35
C PHE A 612 49.42 1.67 3.01
N GLU A 613 49.95 0.46 2.84
CA GLU A 613 51.32 0.24 2.37
C GLU A 613 51.57 0.92 1.02
N LYS A 614 50.70 0.67 0.04
CA LYS A 614 50.82 1.26 -1.30
C LYS A 614 50.64 2.78 -1.32
N TYR A 615 49.74 3.29 -0.48
CA TYR A 615 49.56 4.72 -0.29
C TYR A 615 50.81 5.40 0.25
N VAL A 616 51.50 4.77 1.21
CA VAL A 616 52.78 5.24 1.73
C VAL A 616 53.84 5.25 0.62
N GLU A 617 53.95 4.18 -0.17
CA GLU A 617 54.87 4.12 -1.32
C GLU A 617 54.61 5.24 -2.35
N ASP A 618 53.34 5.50 -2.68
CA ASP A 618 52.93 6.53 -3.63
C ASP A 618 53.26 7.94 -3.14
N ILE A 619 53.03 8.22 -1.85
CA ILE A 619 53.41 9.48 -1.23
C ILE A 619 54.92 9.68 -1.30
N LEU A 620 55.69 8.65 -0.92
CA LEU A 620 57.15 8.72 -0.93
C LEU A 620 57.75 8.85 -2.32
N SER A 621 57.05 8.34 -3.34
CA SER A 621 57.43 8.48 -4.75
C SER A 621 57.13 9.87 -5.31
N SER A 622 56.29 10.66 -4.63
CA SER A 622 56.03 12.06 -4.97
C SER A 622 57.13 12.97 -4.41
N PRO A 623 57.40 14.15 -5.00
CA PRO A 623 58.28 15.11 -4.35
C PRO A 623 57.66 15.52 -3.00
N PRO A 624 58.48 15.68 -1.95
CA PRO A 624 57.98 16.17 -0.68
C PRO A 624 57.44 17.61 -0.84
N ASP A 625 56.73 18.09 0.17
CA ASP A 625 56.27 19.47 0.20
C ASP A 625 57.45 20.47 0.20
N ARG A 626 57.14 21.78 0.23
CA ARG A 626 58.16 22.85 0.24
C ARG A 626 59.13 22.77 1.43
N ASP A 627 58.74 22.07 2.49
CA ASP A 627 59.52 21.88 3.71
C ASP A 627 60.24 20.52 3.75
N GLY A 628 60.17 19.74 2.66
CA GLY A 628 60.79 18.42 2.57
C GLY A 628 60.04 17.31 3.31
N ARG A 629 58.75 17.51 3.62
CA ARG A 629 57.92 16.59 4.41
C ARG A 629 56.92 15.79 3.56
N TYR A 630 56.52 14.65 4.12
CA TYR A 630 55.50 13.77 3.56
C TYR A 630 54.29 13.67 4.51
N TYR A 631 53.08 13.85 3.99
CA TYR A 631 51.84 13.86 4.77
C TYR A 631 51.00 12.61 4.52
N PHE A 632 50.89 11.75 5.54
CA PHE A 632 50.17 10.47 5.46
C PHE A 632 48.78 10.48 6.12
N PHE A 633 48.32 11.62 6.66
CA PHE A 633 47.10 11.70 7.49
C PHE A 633 45.78 11.66 6.73
N ASN A 634 45.81 11.60 5.39
CA ASN A 634 44.59 11.63 4.57
C ASN A 634 44.11 10.25 4.13
N PHE A 635 44.72 9.15 4.57
CA PHE A 635 44.35 7.81 4.11
C PHE A 635 42.86 7.52 4.26
N ASP A 636 42.30 7.79 5.43
CA ASP A 636 40.90 7.46 5.76
C ASP A 636 39.94 8.25 4.83
N ASN A 637 40.24 9.53 4.60
CA ASN A 637 39.55 10.37 3.63
C ASN A 637 39.80 9.94 2.17
N TYR A 638 40.97 9.35 1.88
CA TYR A 638 41.41 9.00 0.53
C TYR A 638 40.78 7.70 0.03
N PHE A 639 40.60 6.73 0.92
CA PHE A 639 40.07 5.40 0.61
C PHE A 639 38.70 5.10 1.23
N PHE A 640 38.05 6.10 1.85
CA PHE A 640 36.66 6.01 2.35
C PHE A 640 36.47 4.93 3.44
N TYR A 641 37.49 4.74 4.29
CA TYR A 641 37.53 3.67 5.30
C TYR A 641 38.20 4.13 6.60
N ASP A 642 37.49 3.99 7.73
CA ASP A 642 37.87 4.54 9.06
C ASP A 642 38.12 3.46 10.14
N GLU A 643 38.24 2.19 9.77
CA GLU A 643 38.41 1.09 10.76
C GLU A 643 39.89 0.77 11.09
N ASN A 644 40.10 -0.16 12.04
CA ASN A 644 41.35 -0.46 12.74
C ASN A 644 42.48 -1.05 11.86
N ILE A 645 43.09 -0.24 10.99
CA ILE A 645 44.32 -0.61 10.25
C ILE A 645 45.54 -0.48 11.18
N ASP A 646 46.42 -1.49 11.20
CA ASP A 646 47.71 -1.41 11.91
C ASP A 646 48.73 -0.56 11.12
N LYS A 647 48.48 0.76 11.07
CA LYS A 647 49.33 1.75 10.39
C LYS A 647 50.77 1.72 10.90
N LEU A 648 50.98 1.38 12.18
CA LEU A 648 52.30 1.27 12.81
C LEU A 648 53.14 0.16 12.16
N LYS A 649 52.57 -1.04 12.05
CA LYS A 649 53.22 -2.20 11.44
C LYS A 649 53.69 -1.88 10.01
N VAL A 650 52.82 -1.25 9.21
CA VAL A 650 53.15 -0.88 7.82
C VAL A 650 54.31 0.10 7.78
N PHE A 651 54.29 1.19 8.57
CA PHE A 651 55.40 2.13 8.58
C PHE A 651 56.73 1.49 8.97
N LEU A 652 56.75 0.61 9.99
CA LEU A 652 57.96 -0.07 10.42
C LEU A 652 58.52 -1.03 9.37
N LEU A 653 57.66 -1.73 8.63
CA LEU A 653 58.09 -2.57 7.51
C LEU A 653 58.63 -1.73 6.35
N THR A 654 58.03 -0.56 6.08
CA THR A 654 58.48 0.32 4.99
C THR A 654 59.85 0.95 5.28
N VAL A 655 60.22 1.15 6.55
CA VAL A 655 61.56 1.64 6.94
C VAL A 655 62.68 0.70 6.48
N ASP A 656 62.41 -0.60 6.35
CA ASP A 656 63.40 -1.59 5.89
C ASP A 656 63.76 -1.51 4.42
N LYS A 657 62.94 -0.83 3.62
CA LYS A 657 63.18 -0.66 2.19
C LYS A 657 64.39 0.27 1.97
N GLU A 658 65.03 0.15 0.80
CA GLU A 658 66.16 0.99 0.39
C GLU A 658 65.71 2.44 0.06
N TYR A 659 65.42 3.20 1.11
CA TYR A 659 65.12 4.63 1.02
C TYR A 659 66.26 5.49 1.57
N THR A 660 66.27 6.76 1.17
CA THR A 660 67.19 7.75 1.73
C THR A 660 66.96 7.91 3.23
N GLU A 661 68.02 8.32 3.94
CA GLU A 661 67.97 8.56 5.38
C GLU A 661 66.82 9.52 5.76
N ASN A 662 66.58 10.58 4.97
CA ASN A 662 65.49 11.52 5.22
C ASN A 662 64.10 10.88 5.11
N ILE A 663 63.87 9.96 4.17
CA ILE A 663 62.59 9.25 4.05
C ILE A 663 62.39 8.31 5.24
N LYS A 664 63.42 7.57 5.64
CA LYS A 664 63.36 6.68 6.81
C LYS A 664 63.06 7.46 8.10
N LYS A 665 63.63 8.66 8.23
CA LYS A 665 63.32 9.62 9.28
C LYS A 665 61.84 10.02 9.28
N GLU A 666 61.29 10.43 8.14
CA GLU A 666 59.87 10.81 8.02
C GLU A 666 58.92 9.63 8.34
N LEU A 667 59.24 8.43 7.86
CA LEU A 667 58.48 7.21 8.18
C LEU A 667 58.47 6.93 9.69
N LEU A 668 59.63 6.97 10.35
CA LEU A 668 59.73 6.78 11.79
C LEU A 668 59.00 7.89 12.58
N ILE A 669 59.01 9.15 12.12
CA ILE A 669 58.23 10.23 12.74
C ILE A 669 56.72 9.95 12.67
N ASN A 670 56.25 9.40 11.56
CA ASN A 670 54.83 9.08 11.35
C ASN A 670 54.36 7.82 12.10
N THR A 671 55.28 7.01 12.66
CA THR A 671 54.93 5.92 13.61
C THR A 671 54.57 6.45 15.00
N LEU A 672 55.09 7.61 15.39
CA LEU A 672 55.01 8.12 16.75
C LEU A 672 53.57 8.45 17.25
N PRO A 673 52.59 8.89 16.42
CA PRO A 673 51.19 8.99 16.86
C PRO A 673 50.64 7.66 17.40
N TYR A 674 51.12 6.53 16.87
CA TYR A 674 50.69 5.17 17.20
C TYR A 674 51.56 4.53 18.30
N SER A 675 52.53 5.26 18.85
CA SER A 675 53.43 4.77 19.90
C SER A 675 52.76 4.82 21.28
N ASN A 676 52.35 3.65 21.76
CA ASN A 676 52.13 3.38 23.18
C ASN A 676 53.41 2.78 23.80
N ASP A 677 53.46 2.66 25.12
CA ASP A 677 54.66 2.18 25.83
C ASP A 677 55.09 0.77 25.37
N SER A 678 54.17 -0.08 24.92
CA SER A 678 54.51 -1.41 24.39
C SER A 678 55.09 -1.39 22.97
N ASN A 679 54.71 -0.42 22.13
CA ASN A 679 55.13 -0.33 20.73
C ASN A 679 56.37 0.56 20.53
N LEU A 680 56.68 1.46 21.47
CA LEU A 680 57.83 2.37 21.36
C LEU A 680 59.16 1.62 21.22
N ASN A 681 59.34 0.53 21.97
CA ASN A 681 60.55 -0.30 21.88
C ASN A 681 60.72 -0.89 20.47
N LYS A 682 59.62 -1.31 19.82
CA LYS A 682 59.69 -1.82 18.45
C LYS A 682 60.15 -0.74 17.47
N ILE A 683 59.69 0.50 17.64
CA ILE A 683 60.11 1.64 16.80
C ILE A 683 61.59 1.97 17.03
N ILE A 684 62.05 1.97 18.28
CA ILE A 684 63.46 2.23 18.63
C ILE A 684 64.38 1.15 18.07
N THR A 685 64.05 -0.13 18.28
CA THR A 685 64.80 -1.26 17.70
C THR A 685 64.84 -1.15 16.18
N LYS A 686 63.74 -0.73 15.55
CA LYS A 686 63.73 -0.49 14.10
C LYS A 686 64.66 0.65 13.68
N ALA A 687 64.71 1.74 14.45
CA ALA A 687 65.62 2.84 14.17
C ALA A 687 67.10 2.45 14.38
N GLU A 688 67.39 1.57 15.35
CA GLU A 688 68.73 1.00 15.57
C GLU A 688 69.24 0.21 14.37
N GLU A 689 68.37 -0.62 13.77
CA GLU A 689 68.71 -1.42 12.58
C GLU A 689 69.13 -0.56 11.37
N HIS A 690 68.83 0.74 11.39
CA HIS A 690 69.11 1.68 10.29
C HIS A 690 69.99 2.86 10.70
N ASP A 691 70.71 2.77 11.82
CA ASP A 691 71.59 3.84 12.35
C ASP A 691 70.86 5.19 12.62
N LEU A 692 69.56 5.14 12.85
CA LEU A 692 68.70 6.30 13.13
C LEU A 692 68.29 6.43 14.59
N LYS A 693 68.75 5.51 15.46
CA LYS A 693 68.40 5.49 16.88
C LYS A 693 68.60 6.83 17.55
N ASP A 694 69.80 7.39 17.48
CA ASP A 694 70.15 8.63 18.19
C ASP A 694 69.29 9.81 17.72
N TRP A 695 69.04 9.89 16.41
CA TRP A 695 68.15 10.88 15.84
C TRP A 695 66.69 10.68 16.27
N LEU A 696 66.18 9.45 16.24
CA LEU A 696 64.80 9.15 16.63
C LEU A 696 64.64 9.36 18.14
N GLU A 697 65.61 9.00 18.95
CA GLU A 697 65.62 9.27 20.38
C GLU A 697 65.65 10.77 20.66
N GLU A 698 66.35 11.58 19.86
CA GLU A 698 66.28 13.03 19.90
C GLU A 698 64.87 13.52 19.56
N LYS A 699 64.22 13.01 18.50
CA LYS A 699 62.84 13.37 18.15
C LYS A 699 61.81 12.85 19.13
N ILE A 700 62.00 11.66 19.70
CA ILE A 700 61.20 11.11 20.80
C ILE A 700 61.44 11.95 22.04
N LYS A 701 62.65 12.45 22.29
CA LYS A 701 62.95 13.33 23.43
C LYS A 701 62.29 14.68 23.22
N VAL A 702 62.39 15.29 22.04
CA VAL A 702 61.68 16.52 21.67
C VAL A 702 60.18 16.32 21.70
N ARG A 703 59.65 15.21 21.18
CA ARG A 703 58.21 14.90 21.21
C ARG A 703 57.75 14.47 22.59
N LYS A 704 58.58 13.83 23.41
CA LYS A 704 58.33 13.60 24.84
C LYS A 704 58.44 14.91 25.58
N GLN A 705 59.26 15.86 25.18
CA GLN A 705 59.39 17.17 25.80
C GLN A 705 58.25 18.09 25.36
N ILE A 706 57.77 18.01 24.12
CA ILE A 706 56.52 18.63 23.64
C ILE A 706 55.33 17.93 24.25
N ARG A 707 55.33 16.60 24.40
CA ARG A 707 54.25 15.83 25.05
C ARG A 707 54.36 15.89 26.56
N GLU A 708 55.50 16.25 27.14
CA GLU A 708 55.72 16.58 28.55
C GLU A 708 55.46 18.05 28.77
N GLU A 709 55.62 18.95 27.79
CA GLU A 709 55.22 20.36 27.82
C GLU A 709 53.74 20.51 27.48
N ASP A 710 53.17 19.63 26.68
CA ASP A 710 51.75 19.50 26.38
C ASP A 710 51.11 18.64 27.45
N LYS A 711 51.77 17.62 28.01
CA LYS A 711 51.33 17.02 29.26
C LYS A 711 51.57 17.97 30.40
N LEU A 712 52.56 18.85 30.45
CA LEU A 712 52.78 19.85 31.50
C LEU A 712 51.93 21.07 31.22
N LYS A 713 51.48 21.36 30.00
CA LYS A 713 50.45 22.38 29.71
C LYS A 713 49.08 21.80 29.90
N GLN A 714 48.82 20.53 29.59
CA GLN A 714 47.60 19.80 29.91
C GLN A 714 47.56 19.34 31.35
N LYS A 715 48.69 19.21 32.06
CA LYS A 715 48.83 18.96 33.50
C LYS A 715 49.05 20.26 34.24
N GLN A 716 49.52 21.36 33.65
CA GLN A 716 49.36 22.69 34.25
C GLN A 716 47.96 23.18 33.98
N GLN A 717 47.31 22.83 32.87
CA GLN A 717 45.88 23.08 32.65
C GLN A 717 45.05 22.09 33.45
N SER A 718 45.40 20.80 33.55
CA SER A 718 44.68 19.83 34.36
C SER A 718 45.01 19.98 35.83
N ASP A 719 46.24 20.27 36.26
CA ASP A 719 46.57 20.63 37.64
C ASP A 719 46.11 22.04 37.94
N ALA A 720 46.09 23.03 37.03
CA ALA A 720 45.43 24.31 37.31
C ALA A 720 43.92 24.17 37.28
N TRP A 721 43.34 23.26 36.49
CA TRP A 721 41.91 22.95 36.48
C TRP A 721 41.53 22.10 37.68
N THR A 722 42.40 21.19 38.15
CA THR A 722 42.24 20.38 39.37
C THR A 722 42.56 21.20 40.61
N LEU A 723 43.49 22.16 40.55
CA LEU A 723 43.77 23.12 41.61
C LEU A 723 42.71 24.23 41.61
N ALA A 724 42.16 24.64 40.46
CA ALA A 724 41.01 25.53 40.39
C ALA A 724 39.75 24.81 40.87
N GLU A 725 39.51 23.56 40.46
CA GLU A 725 38.40 22.71 40.92
C GLU A 725 38.57 22.39 42.41
N ARG A 726 39.79 22.11 42.91
CA ARG A 726 40.05 21.99 44.36
C ARG A 726 39.88 23.31 45.08
N LYS A 727 40.35 24.44 44.56
CA LYS A 727 40.13 25.77 45.17
C LYS A 727 38.66 26.18 45.14
N GLU A 728 37.92 25.79 44.11
CA GLU A 728 36.48 25.99 43.97
C GLU A 728 35.74 25.12 44.97
N ILE A 729 36.08 23.82 45.07
CA ILE A 729 35.52 22.88 46.04
C ILE A 729 35.87 23.30 47.48
N ASP A 730 37.11 23.65 47.77
CA ASP A 730 37.57 24.10 49.09
C ASP A 730 36.94 25.46 49.44
N GLY A 731 36.85 26.37 48.48
CA GLY A 731 36.16 27.65 48.61
C GLY A 731 34.66 27.47 48.88
N PHE A 732 34.04 26.50 48.21
CA PHE A 732 32.65 26.11 48.39
C PHE A 732 32.41 25.42 49.74
N ILE A 733 33.28 24.49 50.16
CA ILE A 733 33.27 23.87 51.49
C ILE A 733 33.40 24.94 52.57
N ASN A 734 34.33 25.89 52.40
CA ASN A 734 34.51 27.00 53.33
C ASN A 734 33.27 27.91 53.34
N TYR A 735 32.71 28.23 52.18
CA TYR A 735 31.49 29.02 52.04
C TYR A 735 30.31 28.41 52.82
N ILE A 736 30.16 27.09 52.78
CA ILE A 736 29.13 26.33 53.52
C ILE A 736 29.46 26.27 55.01
N SER A 737 30.70 25.99 55.37
CA SER A 737 31.11 25.71 56.75
C SER A 737 30.95 26.92 57.67
N ILE A 738 31.09 28.14 57.14
CA ILE A 738 31.00 29.38 57.92
C ILE A 738 29.59 29.99 57.99
N ARG A 739 28.64 29.50 57.18
CA ARG A 739 27.27 30.04 57.12
C ARG A 739 26.30 29.14 57.86
N SER A 740 25.29 29.74 58.48
CA SER A 740 24.17 28.99 59.06
C SER A 740 23.28 28.41 57.94
N ASP A 741 22.49 27.39 58.27
CA ASP A 741 21.52 26.83 57.31
C ASP A 741 20.51 27.91 56.86
N ASP A 742 20.09 28.80 57.77
CA ASP A 742 19.20 29.94 57.48
C ASP A 742 19.81 30.94 56.47
N ASP A 743 21.12 31.18 56.53
CA ASP A 743 21.81 32.06 55.58
C ASP A 743 21.95 31.41 54.20
N LEU A 744 22.14 30.08 54.15
CA LEU A 744 22.21 29.32 52.89
C LEU A 744 20.84 29.24 52.23
N TYR A 745 19.76 29.05 53.01
CA TYR A 745 18.39 29.07 52.50
C TYR A 745 18.00 30.39 51.83
N LYS A 746 18.51 31.53 52.31
CA LYS A 746 18.26 32.85 51.71
C LYS A 746 18.98 33.05 50.37
N ASN A 747 19.98 32.22 50.02
CA ASN A 747 20.72 32.31 48.77
C ASN A 747 20.18 31.32 47.73
N LEU A 748 19.16 31.73 46.98
CA LEU A 748 18.48 30.87 46.00
C LEU A 748 19.36 30.45 44.82
N GLN A 749 20.29 31.29 44.38
CA GLN A 749 21.24 30.92 43.32
C GLN A 749 22.18 29.80 43.79
N PHE A 750 22.62 29.87 45.05
CA PHE A 750 23.40 28.80 45.67
C PHE A 750 22.60 27.50 45.74
N MET A 751 21.38 27.54 46.29
CA MET A 751 20.53 26.34 46.37
C MET A 751 20.25 25.72 44.99
N TYR A 752 20.06 26.56 43.96
CA TYR A 752 19.86 26.11 42.58
C TYR A 752 21.10 25.45 42.01
N TYR A 753 22.27 26.02 42.26
CA TYR A 753 23.54 25.41 41.90
C TYR A 753 23.70 24.03 42.55
N ILE A 754 23.34 23.87 43.84
CA ILE A 754 23.34 22.55 44.50
C ILE A 754 22.36 21.58 43.81
N ALA A 755 21.14 22.01 43.55
CA ALA A 755 20.13 21.18 42.90
C ALA A 755 20.59 20.69 41.52
N ASN A 756 21.23 21.56 40.73
CA ASN A 756 21.82 21.17 39.44
C ASN A 756 23.02 20.22 39.58
N LEU A 757 23.86 20.39 40.60
CA LEU A 757 24.95 19.44 40.87
C LEU A 757 24.42 18.03 41.11
N PHE A 758 23.28 17.90 41.81
CA PHE A 758 22.62 16.61 42.03
C PHE A 758 22.03 16.00 40.74
N LEU A 759 21.50 16.82 39.83
CA LEU A 759 20.86 16.35 38.60
C LEU A 759 21.86 16.04 37.46
N PHE A 760 22.89 16.87 37.28
CA PHE A 760 23.74 16.86 36.07
C PHE A 760 25.22 16.55 36.32
N GLU A 761 25.76 16.87 37.51
CA GLU A 761 27.20 16.80 37.79
C GLU A 761 27.53 15.87 38.98
N ASN A 762 26.92 14.68 39.00
CA ASN A 762 27.02 13.72 40.11
C ASN A 762 28.48 13.40 40.53
N ASN A 763 29.42 13.47 39.58
CA ASN A 763 30.86 13.27 39.81
C ASN A 763 31.51 14.36 40.70
N LYS A 764 31.05 15.62 40.66
CA LYS A 764 31.55 16.68 41.55
C LYS A 764 31.01 16.51 42.96
N LEU A 765 29.76 16.08 43.08
CA LEU A 765 29.09 15.83 44.36
C LEU A 765 29.76 14.71 45.16
N GLN A 766 30.34 13.72 44.47
CA GLN A 766 31.10 12.62 45.09
C GLN A 766 32.43 13.07 45.71
N LYS A 767 33.00 14.20 45.28
CA LYS A 767 34.27 14.73 45.78
C LYS A 767 34.14 15.53 47.10
N LEU A 768 32.92 15.85 47.53
CA LEU A 768 32.68 16.61 48.76
C LEU A 768 32.84 15.72 50.01
N PRO A 769 33.35 16.26 51.14
CA PRO A 769 33.38 15.56 52.41
C PRO A 769 31.98 15.06 52.80
N PHE A 770 31.92 13.88 53.41
CA PHE A 770 30.66 13.22 53.75
C PHE A 770 29.72 14.12 54.58
N ASP A 771 30.26 14.85 55.58
CA ASP A 771 29.45 15.75 56.42
C ASP A 771 28.88 16.94 55.64
N VAL A 772 29.63 17.49 54.69
CA VAL A 772 29.17 18.58 53.82
C VAL A 772 28.10 18.06 52.86
N LYS A 773 28.33 16.91 52.24
CA LYS A 773 27.35 16.26 51.36
C LYS A 773 26.05 15.95 52.12
N ARG A 774 26.16 15.39 53.33
CA ARG A 774 25.00 15.10 54.19
C ARG A 774 24.25 16.38 54.56
N ARG A 775 24.97 17.46 54.92
CA ARG A 775 24.35 18.76 55.22
C ARG A 775 23.65 19.35 54.01
N LEU A 776 24.26 19.34 52.82
CA LEU A 776 23.66 19.81 51.58
C LEU A 776 22.43 18.99 51.17
N ASN A 777 22.49 17.66 51.33
CA ASN A 777 21.35 16.78 51.12
C ASN A 777 20.21 17.14 52.07
N ASN A 778 20.49 17.30 53.36
CA ASN A 778 19.49 17.72 54.35
C ASN A 778 18.92 19.12 54.03
N LEU A 779 19.74 20.06 53.55
CA LEU A 779 19.31 21.39 53.14
C LEU A 779 18.31 21.31 51.98
N LEU A 780 18.64 20.56 50.92
CA LEU A 780 17.73 20.34 49.80
C LEU A 780 16.48 19.55 50.22
N GLN A 781 16.63 18.48 51.00
CA GLN A 781 15.51 17.68 51.49
C GLN A 781 14.54 18.52 52.33
N ASN A 782 15.05 19.42 53.15
CA ASN A 782 14.23 20.23 54.03
C ASN A 782 13.74 21.55 53.39
N PHE A 783 14.24 21.93 52.21
CA PHE A 783 13.97 23.22 51.57
C PHE A 783 12.47 23.55 51.45
N ILE A 784 11.67 22.58 50.99
CA ILE A 784 10.21 22.74 50.85
C ILE A 784 9.50 22.90 52.21
N TYR A 785 10.10 22.36 53.28
CA TYR A 785 9.51 22.28 54.62
C TYR A 785 9.99 23.40 55.56
N THR A 786 11.11 24.05 55.26
CA THR A 786 11.67 25.17 56.02
C THR A 786 11.18 26.50 55.45
N LYS A 787 10.53 27.33 56.27
CA LYS A 787 9.80 28.57 55.91
C LYS A 787 10.55 29.46 54.90
N GLY A 788 10.33 29.23 53.61
CA GLY A 788 10.91 30.03 52.53
C GLY A 788 10.17 29.94 51.19
N VAL A 789 9.15 29.09 51.08
CA VAL A 789 8.45 28.77 49.81
C VAL A 789 6.98 29.24 49.83
N SER A 790 6.55 29.94 50.89
CA SER A 790 5.15 30.34 51.14
C SER A 790 4.55 31.31 50.11
N HIS A 791 5.36 31.85 49.21
CA HIS A 791 4.93 32.74 48.13
C HIS A 791 4.73 32.01 46.78
N LEU A 792 5.01 30.71 46.70
CA LEU A 792 4.76 29.88 45.52
C LEU A 792 3.30 29.43 45.49
N THR A 793 2.44 30.21 44.84
CA THR A 793 1.01 29.91 44.66
C THR A 793 0.66 29.70 43.19
N ILE A 794 -0.49 29.08 42.89
CA ILE A 794 -0.98 28.97 41.51
C ILE A 794 -1.09 30.37 40.87
N GLU A 795 -1.66 31.33 41.59
CA GLU A 795 -1.80 32.72 41.12
C GLU A 795 -0.45 33.32 40.74
N SER A 796 0.59 33.01 41.51
CA SER A 796 1.93 33.44 41.19
C SER A 796 2.40 32.88 39.84
N ILE A 797 2.14 31.59 39.52
CA ILE A 797 2.49 30.99 38.22
C ILE A 797 1.72 31.66 37.08
N VAL A 798 0.45 31.98 37.32
CA VAL A 798 -0.43 32.51 36.29
C VAL A 798 -0.13 33.99 36.00
N LYS A 799 0.21 34.82 36.99
CA LYS A 799 0.23 36.30 36.85
C LYS A 799 1.58 36.96 36.51
N GLU A 800 2.72 36.27 36.54
CA GLU A 800 4.04 36.92 36.41
C GLU A 800 4.82 36.57 35.12
N ASP A 801 5.14 37.58 34.31
CA ASP A 801 6.10 37.55 33.18
C ASP A 801 7.56 37.52 33.71
N PHE A 802 8.05 36.40 34.26
CA PHE A 802 9.44 36.34 34.75
C PHE A 802 10.11 34.99 34.52
N LEU A 803 10.82 34.88 33.40
CA LEU A 803 11.49 33.66 32.91
C LEU A 803 12.77 33.25 33.65
N ASP A 804 13.29 33.94 34.68
CA ASP A 804 14.60 33.59 35.25
C ASP A 804 14.64 33.23 36.75
N LYS A 805 13.98 33.96 37.66
CA LYS A 805 14.18 33.76 39.11
C LYS A 805 13.40 32.57 39.71
N ARG A 806 12.26 32.19 39.13
CA ARG A 806 11.43 31.07 39.63
C ARG A 806 11.80 29.71 39.04
N ARG A 807 12.53 29.70 37.91
CA ARG A 807 13.19 28.48 37.38
C ARG A 807 14.12 27.87 38.44
N TYR A 808 14.82 28.73 39.19
CA TYR A 808 15.71 28.30 40.27
C TYR A 808 14.96 27.60 41.39
N ILE A 809 13.92 28.23 41.94
CA ILE A 809 13.16 27.71 43.06
C ILE A 809 12.43 26.42 42.68
N SER A 810 11.85 26.37 41.49
CA SER A 810 11.15 25.20 40.97
C SER A 810 12.06 23.98 40.85
N ASN A 811 13.27 24.15 40.30
CA ASN A 811 14.23 23.07 40.18
C ASN A 811 14.74 22.60 41.55
N ILE A 812 14.96 23.53 42.49
CA ILE A 812 15.30 23.17 43.88
C ILE A 812 14.18 22.33 44.50
N CYS A 813 12.92 22.71 44.30
CA CYS A 813 11.77 21.97 44.79
C CYS A 813 11.64 20.59 44.14
N PHE A 814 11.80 20.45 42.82
CA PHE A 814 11.73 19.12 42.17
C PHE A 814 12.86 18.18 42.63
N VAL A 815 14.06 18.70 42.85
CA VAL A 815 15.15 17.90 43.45
C VAL A 815 14.84 17.57 44.91
N SER A 816 14.27 18.50 45.67
CA SER A 816 13.80 18.26 47.03
C SER A 816 12.72 17.17 47.09
N THR A 817 11.77 17.13 46.15
CA THR A 817 10.75 16.08 46.05
C THR A 817 11.37 14.74 45.69
N TYR A 818 12.30 14.71 44.73
CA TYR A 818 13.03 13.50 44.34
C TYR A 818 13.85 12.91 45.49
N LEU A 819 14.51 13.76 46.28
CA LEU A 819 15.25 13.33 47.47
C LEU A 819 14.35 12.91 48.65
N ASN A 820 13.02 13.08 48.52
CA ASN A 820 12.00 12.79 49.51
C ASN A 820 10.81 12.00 48.92
N GLU A 821 11.01 11.12 47.94
CA GLU A 821 9.91 10.40 47.27
C GLU A 821 8.99 9.66 48.27
N ASP A 822 9.54 9.14 49.37
CA ASP A 822 8.75 8.48 50.44
C ASP A 822 7.90 9.44 51.30
N ASN A 823 8.09 10.75 51.17
CA ASN A 823 7.45 11.78 52.00
C ASN A 823 6.60 12.79 51.20
N LEU A 824 6.25 12.50 49.94
CA LEU A 824 5.45 13.39 49.08
C LEU A 824 4.08 13.77 49.68
N SER A 825 3.54 12.99 50.61
CA SER A 825 2.29 13.27 51.33
C SER A 825 2.40 14.40 52.36
N LYS A 826 3.61 14.72 52.81
CA LYS A 826 3.87 15.77 53.83
C LYS A 826 4.09 17.15 53.22
N ILE A 827 4.17 17.26 51.89
CA ILE A 827 4.36 18.53 51.19
C ILE A 827 3.13 19.44 51.44
N PRO A 828 3.32 20.70 51.84
CA PRO A 828 2.22 21.64 52.03
C PRO A 828 1.33 21.74 50.79
N LYS A 829 0.00 21.74 50.99
CA LYS A 829 -0.99 21.64 49.92
C LYS A 829 -0.78 22.67 48.81
N ASP A 830 -0.51 23.93 49.15
CA ASP A 830 -0.36 25.00 48.17
C ASP A 830 0.93 24.88 47.34
N ILE A 831 2.00 24.36 47.94
CA ILE A 831 3.25 24.03 47.23
C ILE A 831 3.03 22.83 46.31
N LYS A 832 2.29 21.81 46.78
CA LYS A 832 1.90 20.64 45.98
C LYS A 832 1.15 21.08 44.71
N LYS A 833 0.19 22.01 44.86
CA LYS A 833 -0.53 22.62 43.72
C LYS A 833 0.42 23.36 42.78
N TYR A 834 1.27 24.24 43.31
CA TYR A 834 2.24 25.00 42.52
C TYR A 834 3.12 24.09 41.67
N LEU A 835 3.75 23.08 42.28
CA LEU A 835 4.67 22.17 41.58
C LEU A 835 3.94 21.35 40.51
N TYR A 836 2.70 20.93 40.77
CA TYR A 836 1.90 20.22 39.79
C TYR A 836 1.63 21.07 38.55
N ILE A 837 1.15 22.30 38.73
CA ILE A 837 0.89 23.21 37.61
C ILE A 837 2.17 23.56 36.85
N ASN A 838 3.25 23.81 37.58
CA ASN A 838 4.53 24.17 36.99
C ASN A 838 5.14 23.02 36.16
N ALA A 839 4.98 21.77 36.60
CA ALA A 839 5.39 20.59 35.85
C ALA A 839 4.64 20.46 34.52
N LEU A 840 3.32 20.70 34.53
CA LEU A 840 2.47 20.64 33.33
C LEU A 840 2.81 21.75 32.31
N ARG A 841 3.11 22.96 32.77
CA ARG A 841 3.36 24.12 31.90
C ARG A 841 4.71 24.12 31.22
N TYR A 842 5.75 23.57 31.86
CA TYR A 842 7.12 23.83 31.42
C TYR A 842 7.94 22.58 31.07
N LYS A 843 7.34 21.37 31.04
CA LYS A 843 7.95 20.10 30.60
C LYS A 843 9.44 19.98 30.99
N TYR A 844 9.77 20.18 32.26
CA TYR A 844 11.14 20.08 32.75
C TYR A 844 11.63 18.62 32.78
N TYR A 845 12.96 18.43 32.70
CA TYR A 845 13.73 17.17 32.66
C TYR A 845 12.95 15.89 33.07
N LYS A 846 12.66 15.05 32.07
CA LYS A 846 11.79 13.85 32.14
C LYS A 846 11.94 12.97 33.38
N ILE A 847 13.16 12.77 33.89
CA ILE A 847 13.42 11.68 34.85
C ILE A 847 12.87 11.94 36.27
N SER A 848 12.76 13.21 36.71
CA SER A 848 12.29 13.55 38.08
C SER A 848 10.86 14.12 38.14
N THR A 849 10.31 14.52 37.00
CA THR A 849 8.98 15.12 36.88
C THR A 849 7.89 14.05 36.71
N ASP A 850 8.19 12.94 36.06
CA ASP A 850 7.24 11.86 35.78
C ASP A 850 6.76 11.17 37.09
N SER A 851 7.66 10.89 38.05
CA SER A 851 7.29 10.25 39.34
C SER A 851 6.40 11.14 40.22
N PHE A 852 6.66 12.45 40.21
CA PHE A 852 5.82 13.41 40.94
C PHE A 852 4.45 13.61 40.27
N LEU A 853 4.40 13.73 38.94
CA LEU A 853 3.13 13.84 38.20
C LEU A 853 2.25 12.61 38.43
N GLU A 854 2.83 11.41 38.33
CA GLU A 854 2.11 10.15 38.60
C GLU A 854 1.57 10.11 40.03
N TYR A 855 2.37 10.50 41.03
CA TYR A 855 1.90 10.58 42.41
C TYR A 855 0.73 11.55 42.61
N ILE A 856 0.75 12.73 41.97
CA ILE A 856 -0.36 13.69 42.07
C ILE A 856 -1.60 13.18 41.32
N GLU A 857 -1.42 12.61 40.14
CA GLU A 857 -2.53 12.16 39.28
C GLU A 857 -3.20 10.88 39.80
N ASN A 858 -2.53 10.12 40.67
CA ASN A 858 -3.16 9.06 41.47
C ASN A 858 -4.19 9.60 42.49
N ASP A 859 -4.09 10.87 42.90
CA ASP A 859 -5.11 11.59 43.67
C ASP A 859 -5.93 12.47 42.71
N ILE A 860 -6.79 11.81 41.92
CA ILE A 860 -7.56 12.42 40.84
C ILE A 860 -8.41 13.62 41.33
N GLU A 861 -9.01 13.52 42.52
CA GLU A 861 -9.84 14.60 43.08
C GLU A 861 -8.99 15.85 43.38
N PHE A 862 -7.80 15.66 43.97
CA PHE A 862 -6.87 16.76 44.19
C PHE A 862 -6.39 17.38 42.87
N ALA A 863 -6.03 16.56 41.89
CA ALA A 863 -5.55 17.02 40.58
C ALA A 863 -6.64 17.84 39.85
N ILE A 864 -7.85 17.31 39.72
CA ILE A 864 -9.00 17.99 39.09
C ILE A 864 -9.32 19.30 39.79
N LYS A 865 -9.37 19.31 41.13
CA LYS A 865 -9.65 20.54 41.90
C LYS A 865 -8.59 21.61 41.65
N THR A 866 -7.32 21.20 41.65
CA THR A 866 -6.17 22.08 41.43
C THR A 866 -6.16 22.66 40.02
N LEU A 867 -6.45 21.84 39.00
CA LEU A 867 -6.53 22.29 37.63
C LEU A 867 -7.72 23.23 37.40
N ASN A 868 -8.90 22.92 37.94
CA ASN A 868 -10.06 23.82 37.86
C ASN A 868 -9.80 25.18 38.48
N GLU A 869 -9.18 25.20 39.66
CA GLU A 869 -8.76 26.44 40.33
C GLU A 869 -7.80 27.24 39.43
N THR A 870 -6.85 26.56 38.81
CA THR A 870 -5.87 27.18 37.89
C THR A 870 -6.52 27.71 36.62
N VAL A 871 -7.39 26.92 35.98
CA VAL A 871 -8.15 27.36 34.79
C VAL A 871 -9.03 28.55 35.14
N GLY A 872 -9.67 28.56 36.31
CA GLY A 872 -10.43 29.70 36.80
C GLY A 872 -9.60 30.97 36.91
N ILE A 873 -8.39 30.87 37.48
CA ILE A 873 -7.45 32.01 37.59
C ILE A 873 -6.98 32.46 36.21
N ILE A 874 -6.64 31.53 35.30
CA ILE A 874 -6.23 31.86 33.91
C ILE A 874 -7.36 32.60 33.20
N ILE A 875 -8.60 32.10 33.32
CA ILE A 875 -9.76 32.72 32.69
C ILE A 875 -10.02 34.11 33.29
N ASP A 876 -9.97 34.26 34.61
CA ASP A 876 -10.26 35.53 35.27
C ASP A 876 -9.22 36.61 34.94
N GLU A 877 -7.96 36.23 34.79
CA GLU A 877 -6.85 37.15 34.52
C GLU A 877 -6.73 37.51 33.03
N TYR A 878 -6.89 36.51 32.15
CA TYR A 878 -6.61 36.68 30.73
C TYR A 878 -7.86 36.75 29.86
N PHE A 879 -9.02 36.33 30.36
CA PHE A 879 -10.23 36.09 29.58
C PHE A 879 -11.54 36.41 30.33
N PRO A 880 -11.64 37.54 31.05
CA PRO A 880 -12.81 37.83 31.89
C PRO A 880 -14.11 37.92 31.07
N GLU A 881 -14.01 38.39 29.82
CA GLU A 881 -15.14 38.58 28.90
C GLU A 881 -15.78 37.26 28.46
N ILE A 882 -15.03 36.15 28.53
CA ILE A 882 -15.44 34.85 27.96
C ILE A 882 -15.59 33.78 29.04
N LYS A 883 -15.56 34.19 30.31
CA LYS A 883 -15.70 33.32 31.48
C LYS A 883 -17.01 32.52 31.47
N SER A 884 -18.12 33.20 31.13
CA SER A 884 -19.43 32.55 30.96
C SER A 884 -19.41 31.52 29.83
N PHE A 885 -18.72 31.85 28.74
CA PHE A 885 -18.64 31.03 27.54
C PHE A 885 -17.83 29.74 27.76
N PHE A 886 -16.62 29.84 28.32
CA PHE A 886 -15.80 28.67 28.65
C PHE A 886 -16.50 27.75 29.66
N GLY A 887 -17.20 28.34 30.64
CA GLY A 887 -17.97 27.59 31.64
C GLY A 887 -19.12 26.76 31.07
N LYS A 888 -19.62 27.09 29.87
CA LYS A 888 -20.68 26.33 29.17
C LYS A 888 -20.18 25.01 28.57
N TYR A 889 -18.91 24.96 28.18
CA TYR A 889 -18.35 23.88 27.35
C TYR A 889 -17.29 23.04 28.04
N LEU A 890 -16.49 23.65 28.91
CA LEU A 890 -15.41 22.99 29.63
C LEU A 890 -15.97 21.97 30.61
N ASP A 891 -15.63 20.71 30.41
CA ASP A 891 -15.94 19.65 31.37
C ASP A 891 -15.01 19.77 32.58
N LYS A 892 -15.57 20.16 33.72
CA LYS A 892 -14.83 20.39 34.96
C LYS A 892 -14.36 19.10 35.62
N ASP A 893 -14.84 17.94 35.18
CA ASP A 893 -14.46 16.66 35.74
C ASP A 893 -13.47 15.89 34.84
N ASN A 894 -13.18 16.42 33.64
CA ASN A 894 -12.23 15.79 32.72
C ASN A 894 -10.81 16.35 32.92
N ILE A 895 -9.98 15.56 33.61
CA ILE A 895 -8.59 15.94 33.93
C ILE A 895 -7.74 16.25 32.69
N GLU A 896 -7.92 15.54 31.58
CA GLU A 896 -7.12 15.75 30.37
C GLU A 896 -7.51 17.04 29.65
N ASP A 897 -8.79 17.39 29.66
CA ASP A 897 -9.27 18.67 29.13
C ASP A 897 -8.68 19.81 29.96
N LEU A 898 -8.73 19.71 31.29
CA LEU A 898 -8.15 20.70 32.18
C LEU A 898 -6.62 20.81 32.05
N LYS A 899 -5.91 19.68 31.92
CA LYS A 899 -4.45 19.65 31.67
C LYS A 899 -4.09 20.33 30.36
N LEU A 900 -4.89 20.14 29.30
CA LEU A 900 -4.68 20.80 28.01
C LEU A 900 -4.70 22.32 28.15
N PHE A 901 -5.66 22.89 28.89
CA PHE A 901 -5.75 24.34 29.10
C PHE A 901 -4.66 24.88 30.02
N VAL A 902 -4.33 24.14 31.08
CA VAL A 902 -3.31 24.57 32.03
C VAL A 902 -1.91 24.50 31.45
N GLY A 903 -1.60 23.48 30.64
CA GLY A 903 -0.28 23.25 30.07
C GLY A 903 0.17 24.28 29.02
N ILE A 904 -0.70 25.23 28.64
CA ILE A 904 -0.38 26.24 27.65
C ILE A 904 0.56 27.29 28.25
N SER A 905 1.69 27.52 27.59
CA SER A 905 2.65 28.57 27.91
C SER A 905 2.88 29.43 26.68
N ALA A 906 2.95 30.76 26.86
CA ALA A 906 3.33 31.69 25.80
C ALA A 906 4.10 32.87 26.37
N ASP A 907 4.86 33.55 25.52
CA ASP A 907 5.79 34.61 25.91
C ASP A 907 5.12 35.95 26.27
N ASN A 908 3.84 36.11 25.93
CA ASN A 908 3.05 37.29 26.25
C ASN A 908 1.55 36.96 26.31
N LYS A 909 0.78 37.91 26.85
CA LYS A 909 -0.68 37.81 27.02
C LYS A 909 -1.43 37.51 25.72
N GLU A 910 -1.12 38.19 24.61
CA GLU A 910 -1.82 38.02 23.34
C GLU A 910 -1.57 36.61 22.74
N SER A 911 -0.33 36.14 22.79
CA SER A 911 0.04 34.79 22.35
C SER A 911 -0.62 33.71 23.23
N LEU A 912 -0.68 33.93 24.55
CA LEU A 912 -1.38 33.02 25.47
C LEU A 912 -2.88 32.96 25.16
N GLN A 913 -3.48 34.12 24.86
CA GLN A 913 -4.88 34.21 24.50
C GLN A 913 -5.17 33.47 23.18
N ASN A 914 -4.37 33.70 22.15
CA ASN A 914 -4.55 33.02 20.86
C ASN A 914 -4.40 31.51 20.99
N GLU A 915 -3.40 31.02 21.73
CA GLU A 915 -3.18 29.58 21.89
C GLU A 915 -4.29 28.91 22.72
N LEU A 916 -4.78 29.56 23.79
CA LEU A 916 -5.92 29.08 24.56
C LEU A 916 -7.20 29.00 23.73
N ALA A 917 -7.48 30.04 22.94
CA ALA A 917 -8.62 30.03 22.03
C ALA A 917 -8.46 28.95 20.95
N LYS A 918 -7.24 28.71 20.46
CA LYS A 918 -6.94 27.71 19.43
C LYS A 918 -7.17 26.29 19.96
N GLN A 919 -6.66 25.98 21.15
CA GLN A 919 -6.90 24.68 21.79
C GLN A 919 -8.37 24.48 22.16
N PHE A 920 -9.07 25.55 22.57
CA PHE A 920 -10.51 25.50 22.80
C PHE A 920 -11.27 25.15 21.51
N LEU A 921 -10.96 25.83 20.41
CA LEU A 921 -11.55 25.56 19.11
C LEU A 921 -11.28 24.11 18.67
N TYR A 922 -10.02 23.66 18.75
CA TYR A 922 -9.67 22.28 18.44
C TYR A 922 -10.45 21.28 19.28
N LYS A 923 -10.66 21.51 20.57
CA LYS A 923 -11.40 20.55 21.40
C LYS A 923 -12.90 20.58 21.17
N TYR A 924 -13.48 21.77 21.00
CA TYR A 924 -14.93 21.99 21.10
C TYR A 924 -15.62 22.48 19.83
N ALA A 925 -14.90 22.64 18.69
CA ALA A 925 -15.48 23.11 17.43
C ALA A 925 -16.77 22.38 17.04
N ASN A 926 -16.83 21.06 17.24
CA ASN A 926 -18.00 20.26 16.89
C ASN A 926 -19.25 20.61 17.73
N LYS A 927 -19.08 21.04 18.99
CA LYS A 927 -20.19 21.52 19.82
C LYS A 927 -20.56 22.96 19.46
N LEU A 928 -19.56 23.80 19.17
CA LEU A 928 -19.76 25.19 18.80
C LEU A 928 -20.52 25.33 17.48
N CYS A 929 -20.17 24.53 16.46
CA CYS A 929 -20.79 24.61 15.14
C CYS A 929 -22.27 24.18 15.10
N VAL A 930 -22.76 23.54 16.16
CA VAL A 930 -24.19 23.21 16.31
C VAL A 930 -25.00 24.43 16.77
N SER A 931 -24.36 25.41 17.40
CA SER A 931 -24.99 26.62 17.92
C SER A 931 -24.39 27.85 17.26
N GLU A 932 -25.04 28.32 16.19
CA GLU A 932 -24.59 29.47 15.39
C GLU A 932 -24.38 30.73 16.24
N GLN A 933 -25.20 30.90 17.29
CA GLN A 933 -25.07 31.98 18.27
C GLN A 933 -23.77 31.86 19.08
N ASP A 934 -23.47 30.68 19.63
CA ASP A 934 -22.26 30.48 20.44
C ASP A 934 -20.99 30.57 19.57
N PHE A 935 -21.05 30.10 18.33
CA PHE A 935 -19.92 30.22 17.41
C PHE A 935 -19.67 31.67 17.00
N SER A 936 -20.73 32.46 16.79
CA SER A 936 -20.62 33.90 16.53
C SER A 936 -20.06 34.66 17.74
N GLU A 937 -20.50 34.29 18.96
CA GLU A 937 -19.94 34.80 20.20
C GLU A 937 -18.44 34.49 20.29
N PHE A 938 -18.02 33.24 20.01
CA PHE A 938 -16.61 32.82 19.98
C PHE A 938 -15.76 33.62 18.98
N ILE A 939 -16.29 33.92 17.80
CA ILE A 939 -15.58 34.72 16.79
C ILE A 939 -15.46 36.17 17.24
N SER A 940 -16.49 36.72 17.89
CA SER A 940 -16.44 38.11 18.37
C SER A 940 -15.35 38.34 19.43
N ILE A 941 -14.98 37.29 20.16
CA ILE A 941 -14.00 37.31 21.24
C ILE A 941 -12.64 36.70 20.87
N SER A 942 -12.51 36.07 19.70
CA SER A 942 -11.27 35.46 19.22
C SER A 942 -10.90 35.96 17.83
N ASN A 943 -9.64 36.39 17.64
CA ASN A 943 -9.17 36.84 16.33
C ASN A 943 -8.54 35.70 15.50
N LEU A 944 -8.91 34.45 15.78
CA LEU A 944 -8.30 33.27 15.18
C LEU A 944 -8.67 33.14 13.71
N LYS A 945 -7.67 32.88 12.87
CA LYS A 945 -7.89 32.62 11.44
C LYS A 945 -8.63 31.30 11.24
N GLU A 946 -8.37 30.32 12.10
CA GLU A 946 -9.04 29.02 12.15
C GLU A 946 -10.55 29.14 12.39
N ALA A 947 -10.96 30.04 13.28
CA ALA A 947 -12.38 30.30 13.55
C ALA A 947 -13.06 30.97 12.34
N LYS A 948 -12.38 31.93 11.70
CA LYS A 948 -12.88 32.60 10.49
C LYS A 948 -13.01 31.65 9.30
N ALA A 949 -12.10 30.67 9.15
CA ALA A 949 -12.20 29.64 8.11
C ALA A 949 -13.48 28.80 8.26
N ILE A 950 -13.81 28.37 9.49
CA ILE A 950 -15.08 27.69 9.79
C ILE A 950 -16.28 28.62 9.55
N GLU A 951 -16.20 29.90 9.93
CA GLU A 951 -17.27 30.88 9.71
C GLU A 951 -17.62 31.02 8.22
N LYS A 952 -16.60 31.13 7.36
CA LYS A 952 -16.77 31.19 5.91
C LYS A 952 -17.49 29.96 5.37
N LEU A 953 -17.19 28.78 5.91
CA LEU A 953 -17.86 27.53 5.56
C LEU A 953 -19.35 27.55 5.95
N ILE A 954 -19.65 27.95 7.19
CA ILE A 954 -21.02 28.01 7.73
C ILE A 954 -21.86 29.03 6.93
N LYS A 955 -21.31 30.22 6.68
CA LYS A 955 -21.99 31.32 5.95
C LYS A 955 -22.04 31.13 4.43
N ASN A 956 -21.50 30.03 3.90
CA ASN A 956 -21.40 29.77 2.46
C ASN A 956 -20.67 30.88 1.67
N ALA A 957 -19.65 31.50 2.26
CA ALA A 957 -18.91 32.59 1.65
C ALA A 957 -17.83 32.06 0.68
N GLU A 958 -18.25 31.28 -0.32
CA GLU A 958 -17.38 30.51 -1.21
C GLU A 958 -16.34 31.37 -1.96
N VAL A 959 -16.68 32.61 -2.31
CA VAL A 959 -15.80 33.55 -3.03
C VAL A 959 -14.60 34.02 -2.18
N ASN A 960 -14.69 33.91 -0.86
CA ASN A 960 -13.67 34.39 0.08
C ASN A 960 -12.90 33.26 0.79
N PHE A 961 -13.06 32.02 0.34
CA PHE A 961 -12.42 30.85 0.92
C PHE A 961 -11.15 30.50 0.13
N ASP A 962 -9.99 30.62 0.77
CA ASP A 962 -8.66 30.47 0.16
C ASP A 962 -7.89 29.22 0.65
N LEU A 963 -6.67 29.02 0.15
CA LEU A 963 -5.82 27.88 0.51
C LEU A 963 -5.43 27.88 2.00
N ASP A 964 -5.21 29.05 2.60
CA ASP A 964 -4.87 29.14 4.02
C ASP A 964 -6.09 28.75 4.88
N ASP A 965 -7.30 29.16 4.51
CA ASP A 965 -8.55 28.69 5.15
C ASP A 965 -8.67 27.16 5.10
N ALA A 966 -8.33 26.56 3.97
CA ALA A 966 -8.34 25.11 3.79
C ALA A 966 -7.30 24.41 4.68
N CYS A 967 -6.10 24.98 4.82
CA CYS A 967 -5.06 24.49 5.73
C CYS A 967 -5.50 24.60 7.20
N TYR A 968 -6.11 25.72 7.60
CA TYR A 968 -6.63 25.87 8.96
C TYR A 968 -7.73 24.84 9.26
N LEU A 969 -8.64 24.59 8.32
CA LEU A 969 -9.67 23.56 8.49
C LEU A 969 -9.07 22.16 8.60
N LYS A 970 -8.04 21.84 7.81
CA LYS A 970 -7.29 20.59 7.96
C LYS A 970 -6.76 20.44 9.38
N GLU A 971 -6.07 21.44 9.92
CA GLU A 971 -5.53 21.38 11.28
C GLU A 971 -6.63 21.09 12.32
N ILE A 972 -7.77 21.77 12.21
CA ILE A 972 -8.91 21.59 13.12
C ILE A 972 -9.48 20.18 12.99
N LEU A 973 -9.71 19.69 11.76
CA LEU A 973 -10.29 18.37 11.51
C LEU A 973 -9.38 17.23 11.99
N MET A 974 -8.05 17.38 11.86
CA MET A 974 -7.09 16.42 12.41
C MET A 974 -7.13 16.35 13.94
N LYS A 975 -7.39 17.47 14.61
CA LYS A 975 -7.52 17.53 16.08
C LYS A 975 -8.95 17.22 16.57
N ASN A 976 -9.96 17.38 15.71
CA ASN A 976 -11.37 17.19 16.01
C ASN A 976 -12.13 16.49 14.86
N HIS A 977 -11.94 15.19 14.72
CA HIS A 977 -12.66 14.39 13.72
C HIS A 977 -14.20 14.46 13.87
N LYS A 978 -14.71 14.77 15.08
CA LYS A 978 -16.16 14.91 15.32
C LYS A 978 -16.74 16.13 14.62
N LEU A 979 -15.93 17.16 14.35
CA LEU A 979 -16.35 18.34 13.58
C LEU A 979 -16.82 17.93 12.18
N PHE A 980 -16.14 16.98 11.56
CA PHE A 980 -16.50 16.46 10.24
C PHE A 980 -17.90 15.86 10.21
N GLN A 981 -18.35 15.24 11.31
CA GLN A 981 -19.64 14.58 11.39
C GLN A 981 -20.82 15.53 11.58
N CYS A 982 -20.59 16.73 12.15
CA CYS A 982 -21.63 17.72 12.38
C CYS A 982 -21.71 18.80 11.28
N MET A 983 -20.87 18.71 10.25
CA MET A 983 -20.87 19.63 9.10
C MET A 983 -21.46 18.97 7.86
N ASP A 984 -21.88 19.79 6.90
CA ASP A 984 -22.14 19.34 5.53
C ASP A 984 -20.82 18.90 4.89
N LYS A 985 -20.59 17.58 4.91
CA LYS A 985 -19.33 16.97 4.46
C LYS A 985 -19.05 17.23 2.99
N ILE A 986 -20.08 17.25 2.15
CA ILE A 986 -19.94 17.45 0.70
C ILE A 986 -19.50 18.88 0.46
N ARG A 987 -20.15 19.85 1.14
CA ARG A 987 -19.76 21.26 1.06
C ARG A 987 -18.33 21.47 1.54
N LEU A 988 -17.97 20.93 2.70
CA LEU A 988 -16.63 21.02 3.27
C LEU A 988 -15.57 20.50 2.30
N VAL A 989 -15.76 19.28 1.80
CA VAL A 989 -14.84 18.64 0.86
C VAL A 989 -14.79 19.42 -0.46
N SER A 990 -15.92 19.89 -0.97
CA SER A 990 -16.01 20.75 -2.16
C SER A 990 -15.22 22.06 -2.01
N PHE A 991 -15.30 22.73 -0.86
CA PHE A 991 -14.60 24.00 -0.62
C PHE A 991 -13.08 23.82 -0.62
N ILE A 992 -12.60 22.75 0.01
CA ILE A 992 -11.18 22.39 0.04
C ILE A 992 -10.71 21.98 -1.36
N MET A 993 -11.48 21.15 -2.07
CA MET A 993 -11.14 20.69 -3.43
C MET A 993 -11.04 21.84 -4.45
N LYS A 994 -11.88 22.87 -4.34
CA LYS A 994 -11.86 24.04 -5.23
C LYS A 994 -10.59 24.89 -5.14
N GLN A 995 -9.77 24.70 -4.11
CA GLN A 995 -8.48 25.39 -3.98
C GLN A 995 -7.41 24.80 -4.92
N PHE A 996 -7.71 23.70 -5.60
CA PHE A 996 -6.81 23.03 -6.53
C PHE A 996 -7.25 23.30 -7.96
N VAL A 997 -6.36 23.85 -8.78
CA VAL A 997 -6.67 24.27 -10.16
C VAL A 997 -6.00 23.36 -11.21
N SER A 998 -4.89 22.69 -10.89
CA SER A 998 -4.27 21.70 -11.77
C SER A 998 -3.25 20.76 -11.10
N GLU A 999 -3.00 19.63 -11.75
CA GLU A 999 -1.96 18.65 -11.37
C GLU A 999 -0.52 19.20 -11.47
N LYS A 1000 -0.32 20.33 -12.18
CA LYS A 1000 1.00 20.96 -12.38
C LYS A 1000 1.50 21.73 -11.16
N ASP A 1001 0.66 21.93 -10.15
CA ASP A 1001 1.00 22.68 -8.94
C ASP A 1001 1.59 21.79 -7.83
N PHE A 1002 1.61 20.47 -8.02
CA PHE A 1002 2.21 19.49 -7.08
C PHE A 1002 3.71 19.29 -7.34
N GLY A 1003 4.50 20.36 -7.21
CA GLY A 1003 5.96 20.26 -7.24
C GLY A 1003 6.54 20.03 -5.85
N THR A 1004 7.35 18.98 -5.66
CA THR A 1004 8.30 18.91 -4.54
C THR A 1004 9.46 19.87 -4.80
N LEU A 1005 9.30 21.13 -4.43
CA LEU A 1005 10.43 22.07 -4.38
C LEU A 1005 11.34 21.68 -3.21
N ASN A 1006 12.49 21.07 -3.51
CA ASN A 1006 13.59 20.83 -2.56
C ASN A 1006 13.22 20.05 -1.29
N ASN A 1007 12.63 18.85 -1.39
CA ASN A 1007 12.30 17.98 -0.23
C ASN A 1007 11.29 18.57 0.79
N TYR A 1008 10.63 19.68 0.49
CA TYR A 1008 9.54 20.21 1.31
C TYR A 1008 8.19 19.87 0.67
N ILE A 1009 7.31 19.23 1.44
CA ILE A 1009 5.90 19.02 1.10
C ILE A 1009 5.25 20.41 1.04
N THR A 1010 4.73 20.80 -0.13
CA THR A 1010 3.99 22.05 -0.28
C THR A 1010 2.66 21.96 0.49
N LYS A 1011 2.11 23.11 0.94
CA LYS A 1011 0.82 23.14 1.66
C LYS A 1011 -0.29 22.48 0.83
N GLU A 1012 -0.23 22.67 -0.48
CA GLU A 1012 -1.12 22.10 -1.48
C GLU A 1012 -1.02 20.58 -1.49
N TYR A 1013 0.19 20.01 -1.56
CA TYR A 1013 0.38 18.57 -1.55
C TYR A 1013 -0.03 17.93 -0.21
N ASP A 1014 0.27 18.59 0.90
CA ASP A 1014 -0.12 18.16 2.25
C ASP A 1014 -1.65 18.15 2.44
N LEU A 1015 -2.34 19.16 1.89
CA LEU A 1015 -3.79 19.25 1.88
C LEU A 1015 -4.42 18.25 0.90
N PHE A 1016 -3.75 17.97 -0.22
CA PHE A 1016 -4.17 16.95 -1.18
C PHE A 1016 -4.17 15.56 -0.55
N LEU A 1017 -3.08 15.18 0.12
CA LEU A 1017 -2.98 13.91 0.85
C LEU A 1017 -4.06 13.81 1.93
N PHE A 1018 -4.32 14.90 2.65
CA PHE A 1018 -5.37 14.92 3.66
C PHE A 1018 -6.77 14.67 3.08
N LEU A 1019 -7.10 15.28 1.93
CA LEU A 1019 -8.36 15.01 1.24
C LEU A 1019 -8.48 13.54 0.82
N ALA A 1020 -7.45 13.02 0.16
CA ALA A 1020 -7.44 11.68 -0.40
C ALA A 1020 -7.47 10.59 0.68
N ASN A 1021 -6.66 10.73 1.74
CA ASN A 1021 -6.41 9.68 2.72
C ASN A 1021 -7.27 9.84 3.99
N ASN A 1022 -7.74 11.03 4.33
CA ASN A 1022 -8.49 11.25 5.57
C ASN A 1022 -9.96 11.58 5.33
N LEU A 1023 -10.28 12.48 4.39
CA LEU A 1023 -11.67 12.94 4.20
C LEU A 1023 -12.50 12.05 3.29
N PHE A 1024 -12.03 11.68 2.09
CA PHE A 1024 -12.78 10.78 1.20
C PHE A 1024 -13.12 9.43 1.86
N PRO A 1025 -12.26 8.83 2.69
CA PRO A 1025 -12.59 7.60 3.38
C PRO A 1025 -13.76 7.70 4.35
N CYS A 1026 -14.04 8.90 4.87
CA CYS A 1026 -15.12 9.18 5.80
C CYS A 1026 -16.46 9.50 5.10
N LEU A 1027 -16.50 9.49 3.76
CA LEU A 1027 -17.70 9.72 2.96
C LEU A 1027 -18.35 8.39 2.53
N SER A 1028 -19.69 8.37 2.60
CA SER A 1028 -20.53 7.29 2.09
C SER A 1028 -20.55 7.26 0.55
N TYR A 1029 -21.02 6.15 -0.01
CA TYR A 1029 -21.23 6.02 -1.46
C TYR A 1029 -22.11 7.14 -2.05
N MET A 1030 -23.19 7.53 -1.34
CA MET A 1030 -24.07 8.62 -1.79
C MET A 1030 -23.36 9.97 -1.76
N GLU A 1031 -22.63 10.27 -0.68
CA GLU A 1031 -21.88 11.53 -0.55
C GLU A 1031 -20.77 11.64 -1.61
N LEU A 1032 -20.05 10.54 -1.90
CA LEU A 1032 -19.04 10.51 -2.96
C LEU A 1032 -19.64 10.64 -4.36
N SER A 1033 -20.80 10.03 -4.60
CA SER A 1033 -21.50 10.15 -5.90
C SER A 1033 -21.96 11.59 -6.12
N GLN A 1034 -22.47 12.24 -5.07
CA GLN A 1034 -22.86 13.66 -5.10
C GLN A 1034 -21.66 14.58 -5.34
N LEU A 1035 -20.49 14.28 -4.77
CA LEU A 1035 -19.26 14.97 -5.15
C LEU A 1035 -18.94 14.78 -6.64
N LEU A 1036 -18.94 13.55 -7.16
CA LEU A 1036 -18.61 13.28 -8.56
C LEU A 1036 -19.52 14.01 -9.57
N GLU A 1037 -20.76 14.30 -9.18
CA GLU A 1037 -21.73 15.05 -9.99
C GLU A 1037 -21.49 16.57 -10.04
N LEU A 1038 -20.55 17.11 -9.25
CA LEU A 1038 -20.26 18.54 -9.26
C LEU A 1038 -19.65 18.95 -10.62
N PRO A 1039 -20.09 20.09 -11.21
CA PRO A 1039 -19.78 20.44 -12.60
C PRO A 1039 -18.29 20.56 -12.94
N TYR A 1040 -17.45 20.85 -11.95
CA TYR A 1040 -16.02 21.10 -12.12
C TYR A 1040 -15.14 19.86 -11.89
N ILE A 1041 -15.69 18.77 -11.32
CA ILE A 1041 -14.91 17.55 -10.99
C ILE A 1041 -14.67 16.66 -12.22
N ASN A 1042 -15.57 16.66 -13.21
CA ASN A 1042 -15.44 15.84 -14.43
C ASN A 1042 -14.25 16.22 -15.35
N LYS A 1043 -13.40 17.17 -14.95
CA LYS A 1043 -12.21 17.60 -15.69
C LYS A 1043 -10.98 17.78 -14.78
N ASP A 1044 -11.04 17.30 -13.55
CA ASP A 1044 -10.08 17.64 -12.49
C ASP A 1044 -9.47 16.37 -11.86
N ILE A 1045 -8.32 16.54 -11.18
CA ILE A 1045 -7.51 15.50 -10.50
C ILE A 1045 -8.31 14.65 -9.50
N TRP A 1046 -9.43 15.19 -9.03
CA TRP A 1046 -10.26 14.59 -7.99
C TRP A 1046 -11.27 13.57 -8.51
N GLY A 1047 -11.71 13.70 -9.76
CA GLY A 1047 -12.73 12.82 -10.34
C GLY A 1047 -12.30 11.35 -10.25
N ASP A 1048 -11.03 11.09 -10.53
CA ASP A 1048 -10.43 9.77 -10.48
C ASP A 1048 -10.33 9.22 -9.06
N LYS A 1049 -9.95 10.04 -8.07
CA LYS A 1049 -9.85 9.65 -6.67
C LYS A 1049 -11.22 9.35 -6.05
N ILE A 1050 -12.21 10.19 -6.34
CA ILE A 1050 -13.59 9.97 -5.89
C ILE A 1050 -14.17 8.71 -6.55
N TYR A 1051 -13.92 8.51 -7.85
CA TYR A 1051 -14.37 7.32 -8.56
C TYR A 1051 -13.74 6.04 -8.00
N GLN A 1052 -12.43 6.06 -7.73
CA GLN A 1052 -11.70 4.97 -7.08
C GLN A 1052 -12.37 4.61 -5.74
N ARG A 1053 -12.62 5.61 -4.89
CA ARG A 1053 -13.26 5.42 -3.59
C ARG A 1053 -14.69 4.87 -3.68
N ILE A 1054 -15.44 5.27 -4.71
CA ILE A 1054 -16.75 4.71 -5.02
C ILE A 1054 -16.65 3.21 -5.33
N GLN A 1055 -15.66 2.79 -6.13
CA GLN A 1055 -15.46 1.37 -6.44
C GLN A 1055 -15.06 0.57 -5.21
N GLU A 1056 -14.22 1.13 -4.33
CA GLU A 1056 -13.83 0.51 -3.06
C GLU A 1056 -15.04 0.29 -2.14
N ASN A 1057 -15.89 1.31 -1.96
CA ASN A 1057 -17.11 1.21 -1.16
C ASN A 1057 -18.08 0.16 -1.73
N ARG A 1058 -18.15 0.01 -3.06
CA ARG A 1058 -18.91 -1.06 -3.71
C ARG A 1058 -18.30 -2.44 -3.45
N GLN A 1059 -16.98 -2.60 -3.55
CA GLN A 1059 -16.35 -3.88 -3.25
C GLN A 1059 -16.53 -4.31 -1.79
N ILE A 1060 -16.49 -3.38 -0.84
CA ILE A 1060 -16.73 -3.65 0.59
C ILE A 1060 -18.17 -4.14 0.83
N SER A 1061 -19.18 -3.58 0.14
CA SER A 1061 -20.57 -4.05 0.25
C SER A 1061 -20.78 -5.45 -0.33
N PHE A 1062 -19.90 -5.91 -1.24
CA PHE A 1062 -19.93 -7.25 -1.83
C PHE A 1062 -19.21 -8.34 -1.00
N LYS A 1063 -18.32 -7.96 -0.08
CA LYS A 1063 -17.48 -8.89 0.72
C LYS A 1063 -18.25 -9.73 1.76
N ASN A 1064 -19.52 -9.42 2.06
CA ASN A 1064 -20.33 -10.19 3.03
C ASN A 1064 -21.32 -11.19 2.40
N HIS A 1065 -21.27 -11.45 1.10
CA HIS A 1065 -22.19 -12.38 0.43
C HIS A 1065 -21.75 -13.85 0.54
N LYS A 1066 -22.05 -14.50 1.67
CA LYS A 1066 -22.00 -15.96 1.82
C LYS A 1066 -23.41 -16.54 1.67
N TYR A 1067 -23.61 -17.43 0.70
CA TYR A 1067 -24.88 -18.15 0.59
C TYR A 1067 -24.86 -19.36 1.51
N GLU A 1068 -25.89 -19.51 2.33
CA GLU A 1068 -26.07 -20.69 3.15
C GLU A 1068 -26.17 -21.95 2.27
N VAL A 1069 -25.73 -23.09 2.81
CA VAL A 1069 -25.69 -24.36 2.07
C VAL A 1069 -27.09 -24.75 1.57
N GLU A 1070 -28.12 -24.53 2.39
CA GLU A 1070 -29.51 -24.83 2.02
C GLU A 1070 -30.03 -23.93 0.90
N VAL A 1071 -29.61 -22.66 0.89
CA VAL A 1071 -29.94 -21.71 -0.18
C VAL A 1071 -29.34 -22.18 -1.51
N VAL A 1072 -28.06 -22.53 -1.51
CA VAL A 1072 -27.36 -23.07 -2.69
C VAL A 1072 -27.98 -24.38 -3.17
N LYS A 1073 -28.33 -25.27 -2.23
CA LYS A 1073 -28.96 -26.55 -2.51
C LYS A 1073 -30.34 -26.35 -3.16
N GLY A 1074 -31.16 -25.45 -2.62
CA GLY A 1074 -32.46 -25.08 -3.17
C GLY A 1074 -32.36 -24.48 -4.58
N LEU A 1075 -31.37 -23.63 -4.84
CA LEU A 1075 -31.14 -23.06 -6.17
C LEU A 1075 -30.80 -24.14 -7.20
N ILE A 1076 -29.82 -25.00 -6.92
CA ILE A 1076 -29.32 -25.98 -7.92
C ILE A 1076 -30.29 -27.15 -8.12
N LEU A 1077 -30.89 -27.65 -7.03
CA LEU A 1077 -31.71 -28.87 -7.09
C LEU A 1077 -33.17 -28.55 -7.41
N GLU A 1078 -33.69 -27.44 -6.92
CA GLU A 1078 -35.12 -27.13 -6.92
C GLU A 1078 -35.44 -25.83 -7.67
N ASN A 1079 -34.43 -25.14 -8.21
CA ASN A 1079 -34.55 -23.83 -8.85
C ASN A 1079 -35.26 -22.79 -7.96
N LYS A 1080 -35.15 -22.94 -6.63
CA LYS A 1080 -35.79 -22.07 -5.63
C LYS A 1080 -35.29 -20.65 -5.76
N ILE A 1081 -36.18 -19.72 -5.44
CA ILE A 1081 -35.90 -18.29 -5.35
C ILE A 1081 -35.22 -18.00 -4.02
N VAL A 1082 -34.10 -17.28 -4.05
CA VAL A 1082 -33.32 -17.08 -2.83
C VAL A 1082 -33.37 -15.67 -2.27
N ASP A 1083 -33.55 -14.65 -3.10
CA ASP A 1083 -33.61 -13.24 -2.69
C ASP A 1083 -34.54 -12.42 -3.61
N TYR A 1084 -34.72 -11.14 -3.26
CA TYR A 1084 -35.57 -10.19 -3.99
C TYR A 1084 -35.16 -10.03 -5.46
N ARG A 1085 -33.86 -10.03 -5.75
CA ARG A 1085 -33.34 -9.81 -7.10
C ARG A 1085 -33.48 -11.06 -7.96
N ASP A 1086 -33.21 -12.24 -7.40
CA ASP A 1086 -33.45 -13.52 -8.05
C ASP A 1086 -34.93 -13.67 -8.40
N PHE A 1087 -35.83 -13.25 -7.50
CA PHE A 1087 -37.26 -13.23 -7.75
C PHE A 1087 -37.66 -12.28 -8.87
N PHE A 1088 -37.08 -11.08 -8.89
CA PHE A 1088 -37.30 -10.10 -9.93
C PHE A 1088 -36.87 -10.60 -11.32
N GLU A 1089 -35.68 -11.22 -11.43
CA GLU A 1089 -35.18 -11.78 -12.69
C GLU A 1089 -36.02 -12.99 -13.15
N GLU A 1090 -36.43 -13.87 -12.23
CA GLU A 1090 -37.37 -14.95 -12.53
C GLU A 1090 -38.71 -14.40 -13.05
N THR A 1091 -39.26 -13.37 -12.39
CA THR A 1091 -40.53 -12.75 -12.79
C THR A 1091 -40.43 -12.13 -14.19
N CYS A 1092 -39.34 -11.41 -14.47
CA CYS A 1092 -39.05 -10.88 -15.81
C CYS A 1092 -38.96 -12.00 -16.85
N TYR A 1093 -38.29 -13.11 -16.53
CA TYR A 1093 -38.17 -14.25 -17.43
C TYR A 1093 -39.52 -14.89 -17.74
N ARG A 1094 -40.36 -15.12 -16.73
CA ARG A 1094 -41.72 -15.67 -16.91
C ARG A 1094 -42.59 -14.79 -17.79
N LEU A 1095 -42.51 -13.47 -17.61
CA LEU A 1095 -43.22 -12.50 -18.45
C LEU A 1095 -42.69 -12.45 -19.89
N GLU A 1096 -41.38 -12.55 -20.09
CA GLU A 1096 -40.77 -12.62 -21.43
C GLU A 1096 -41.17 -13.92 -22.15
N ASN A 1097 -41.23 -15.05 -21.44
CA ASN A 1097 -41.76 -16.31 -21.99
C ASN A 1097 -43.23 -16.19 -22.38
N LEU A 1098 -44.06 -15.62 -21.50
CA LEU A 1098 -45.47 -15.39 -21.77
C LEU A 1098 -45.67 -14.46 -22.98
N LYS A 1099 -44.87 -13.39 -23.06
CA LYS A 1099 -44.81 -12.50 -24.22
C LYS A 1099 -44.50 -13.29 -25.49
N ASN A 1100 -43.44 -14.10 -25.50
CA ASN A 1100 -43.03 -14.87 -26.68
C ASN A 1100 -44.12 -15.85 -27.13
N GLU A 1101 -44.82 -16.49 -26.20
CA GLU A 1101 -45.98 -17.35 -26.49
C GLU A 1101 -47.12 -16.56 -27.16
N ILE A 1102 -47.50 -15.41 -26.58
CA ILE A 1102 -48.54 -14.55 -27.14
C ILE A 1102 -48.15 -14.02 -28.53
N GLU A 1103 -46.88 -13.63 -28.73
CA GLU A 1103 -46.40 -13.05 -29.97
C GLU A 1103 -46.23 -14.09 -31.10
N SER A 1104 -45.81 -15.31 -30.76
CA SER A 1104 -45.54 -16.39 -31.73
C SER A 1104 -46.80 -17.09 -32.22
N ASN A 1105 -47.87 -17.15 -31.40
CA ASN A 1105 -49.14 -17.72 -31.81
C ASN A 1105 -49.91 -16.76 -32.73
N ARG A 1106 -49.73 -16.93 -34.04
CA ARG A 1106 -50.01 -15.93 -35.09
C ARG A 1106 -51.39 -15.28 -35.10
N ASN A 1107 -52.44 -15.80 -34.44
CA ASN A 1107 -53.69 -15.06 -34.26
C ASN A 1107 -54.53 -15.48 -33.04
N ASN A 1108 -54.38 -16.67 -32.45
CA ASN A 1108 -55.34 -17.11 -31.42
C ASN A 1108 -55.11 -16.46 -30.04
N ASP A 1109 -53.85 -16.32 -29.62
CA ASP A 1109 -53.55 -15.80 -28.27
C ASP A 1109 -53.67 -14.28 -28.17
N LYS A 1110 -53.33 -13.57 -29.26
CA LYS A 1110 -53.48 -12.11 -29.30
C LYS A 1110 -54.94 -11.70 -29.18
N LEU A 1111 -55.88 -12.51 -29.68
CA LEU A 1111 -57.32 -12.22 -29.63
C LEU A 1111 -57.87 -12.14 -28.21
N ASP A 1112 -57.24 -12.79 -27.23
CA ASP A 1112 -57.60 -12.63 -25.81
C ASP A 1112 -57.49 -11.17 -25.34
N PHE A 1113 -56.70 -10.35 -26.01
CA PHE A 1113 -56.51 -8.92 -25.73
C PHE A 1113 -57.47 -8.01 -26.51
N TYR A 1114 -58.41 -8.58 -27.26
CA TYR A 1114 -59.41 -7.86 -28.04
C TYR A 1114 -60.83 -8.22 -27.59
N ASN A 1115 -61.76 -7.28 -27.75
CA ASN A 1115 -63.18 -7.55 -27.57
C ASN A 1115 -63.72 -8.28 -28.80
N GLU A 1116 -64.68 -9.19 -28.58
CA GLU A 1116 -65.42 -9.83 -29.67
C GLU A 1116 -66.15 -8.79 -30.53
N PRO A 1117 -66.19 -8.99 -31.86
CA PRO A 1117 -66.89 -8.08 -32.76
C PRO A 1117 -68.41 -8.12 -32.48
N LYS A 1118 -69.04 -6.96 -32.31
CA LYS A 1118 -70.50 -6.87 -32.21
C LYS A 1118 -71.13 -7.30 -33.54
N GLU A 1119 -72.18 -8.13 -33.50
CA GLU A 1119 -72.88 -8.69 -34.69
C GLU A 1119 -73.29 -7.64 -35.74
N THR A 1120 -73.47 -6.38 -35.34
CA THR A 1120 -73.90 -5.28 -36.20
C THR A 1120 -72.76 -4.44 -36.81
N SER A 1121 -71.49 -4.75 -36.52
CA SER A 1121 -70.34 -3.99 -37.00
C SER A 1121 -69.37 -4.89 -37.80
N LYS A 1122 -68.91 -4.41 -38.96
CA LYS A 1122 -67.87 -5.06 -39.79
C LYS A 1122 -66.76 -5.65 -38.91
N LYS A 1123 -66.39 -6.91 -39.14
CA LYS A 1123 -65.34 -7.73 -38.46
C LYS A 1123 -64.08 -6.95 -38.04
N VAL A 1124 -64.15 -6.12 -37.01
CA VAL A 1124 -63.02 -5.33 -36.51
C VAL A 1124 -62.94 -5.55 -35.00
N TYR A 1125 -61.96 -6.36 -34.60
CA TYR A 1125 -61.57 -6.52 -33.22
C TYR A 1125 -61.10 -5.18 -32.65
N SER A 1126 -61.68 -4.76 -31.52
CA SER A 1126 -61.23 -3.57 -30.80
C SER A 1126 -60.37 -3.99 -29.60
N PRO A 1127 -59.20 -3.37 -29.36
CA PRO A 1127 -58.39 -3.71 -28.19
C PRO A 1127 -59.18 -3.56 -26.89
N LYS A 1128 -59.03 -4.52 -25.97
CA LYS A 1128 -59.53 -4.41 -24.59
C LYS A 1128 -58.90 -3.19 -23.91
N ASP A 1129 -59.57 -2.66 -22.87
CA ASP A 1129 -58.97 -1.63 -22.02
C ASP A 1129 -57.77 -2.19 -21.23
N GLU A 1130 -57.04 -1.30 -20.57
CA GLU A 1130 -55.79 -1.62 -19.86
C GLU A 1130 -55.99 -2.68 -18.78
N ASP A 1131 -57.00 -2.49 -17.93
CA ASP A 1131 -57.39 -3.40 -16.84
C ASP A 1131 -57.73 -4.80 -17.36
N ARG A 1132 -58.50 -4.90 -18.45
CA ARG A 1132 -58.85 -6.19 -19.03
C ARG A 1132 -57.65 -6.87 -19.70
N CYS A 1133 -56.72 -6.12 -20.28
CA CYS A 1133 -55.48 -6.69 -20.80
C CYS A 1133 -54.59 -7.21 -19.66
N ARG A 1134 -54.51 -6.45 -18.57
CA ARG A 1134 -53.85 -6.85 -17.33
C ARG A 1134 -54.45 -8.15 -16.78
N ASP A 1135 -55.77 -8.27 -16.71
CA ASP A 1135 -56.44 -9.47 -16.21
C ASP A 1135 -56.13 -10.73 -17.04
N VAL A 1136 -55.91 -10.58 -18.35
CA VAL A 1136 -55.44 -11.69 -19.20
C VAL A 1136 -54.04 -12.15 -18.77
N ILE A 1137 -53.12 -11.22 -18.50
CA ILE A 1137 -51.78 -11.54 -18.01
C ILE A 1137 -51.84 -12.18 -16.63
N LEU A 1138 -52.61 -11.60 -15.70
CA LEU A 1138 -52.84 -12.14 -14.36
C LEU A 1138 -53.28 -13.61 -14.41
N ARG A 1139 -54.31 -13.90 -15.22
CA ARG A 1139 -54.87 -15.24 -15.38
C ARG A 1139 -53.81 -16.19 -15.94
N ARG A 1140 -53.13 -15.81 -17.03
CA ARG A 1140 -52.12 -16.68 -17.66
C ARG A 1140 -50.94 -16.96 -16.74
N LEU A 1141 -50.49 -15.98 -15.95
CA LEU A 1141 -49.44 -16.19 -14.95
C LEU A 1141 -49.90 -17.12 -13.84
N SER A 1142 -51.10 -16.89 -13.30
CA SER A 1142 -51.68 -17.69 -12.21
C SER A 1142 -51.94 -19.15 -12.61
N ASP A 1143 -52.43 -19.37 -13.83
CA ASP A 1143 -52.74 -20.70 -14.37
C ASP A 1143 -51.47 -21.50 -14.64
N LYS A 1144 -50.40 -20.82 -15.06
CA LYS A 1144 -49.15 -21.46 -15.51
C LYS A 1144 -48.14 -21.68 -14.39
N TYR A 1145 -48.07 -20.76 -13.43
CA TYR A 1145 -47.05 -20.74 -12.40
C TYR A 1145 -47.67 -20.85 -11.01
N ILE A 1146 -47.71 -22.07 -10.47
CA ILE A 1146 -48.36 -22.37 -9.19
C ILE A 1146 -47.60 -21.83 -7.97
N ASP A 1147 -46.32 -21.49 -8.10
CA ASP A 1147 -45.42 -21.07 -7.03
C ASP A 1147 -45.42 -19.55 -6.78
N ILE A 1148 -46.15 -18.77 -7.59
CA ILE A 1148 -46.34 -17.33 -7.40
C ILE A 1148 -47.78 -16.99 -7.04
N LEU A 1149 -47.93 -15.98 -6.20
CA LEU A 1149 -49.20 -15.35 -5.90
C LEU A 1149 -49.29 -14.08 -6.74
N CYS A 1150 -50.19 -14.06 -7.71
CA CYS A 1150 -50.49 -12.88 -8.49
C CYS A 1150 -51.78 -12.25 -7.98
N THR A 1151 -51.73 -10.99 -7.55
CA THR A 1151 -52.91 -10.24 -7.12
C THR A 1151 -53.09 -9.01 -8.00
N SER A 1152 -54.33 -8.57 -8.15
CA SER A 1152 -54.68 -7.28 -8.75
C SER A 1152 -55.13 -6.30 -7.67
N GLU A 1153 -55.00 -5.01 -8.01
CA GLU A 1153 -55.25 -3.78 -7.24
C GLU A 1153 -56.49 -3.78 -6.29
N LYS A 1154 -57.51 -4.62 -6.52
CA LYS A 1154 -58.77 -4.63 -5.75
C LYS A 1154 -58.74 -5.41 -4.43
N LEU A 1155 -57.67 -6.14 -4.10
CA LEU A 1155 -57.68 -7.10 -2.98
C LEU A 1155 -56.75 -6.77 -1.79
N GLU A 1156 -55.79 -5.83 -1.91
CA GLU A 1156 -54.78 -5.58 -0.86
C GLU A 1156 -54.90 -4.26 -0.06
N ALA A 1157 -55.89 -3.41 -0.36
CA ALA A 1157 -56.15 -2.10 0.26
C ALA A 1157 -55.06 -1.01 0.07
N ASP A 1158 -55.52 0.20 -0.26
CA ASP A 1158 -54.83 1.51 -0.42
C ASP A 1158 -53.65 1.69 -1.41
N ASN A 1159 -53.10 0.65 -2.05
CA ASN A 1159 -51.96 0.82 -2.99
C ASN A 1159 -52.27 0.39 -4.44
N ARG A 1160 -52.16 1.36 -5.35
CA ARG A 1160 -52.56 1.42 -6.77
C ARG A 1160 -51.53 0.86 -7.79
N ALA A 1161 -51.17 -0.41 -7.72
CA ALA A 1161 -50.32 -1.04 -8.74
C ALA A 1161 -51.17 -2.00 -9.54
N ASP A 1162 -50.96 -2.05 -10.86
CA ASP A 1162 -51.81 -2.87 -11.72
C ASP A 1162 -51.71 -4.35 -11.33
N LEU A 1163 -50.50 -4.92 -11.24
CA LEU A 1163 -50.28 -6.28 -10.76
C LEU A 1163 -49.22 -6.31 -9.67
N ASN A 1164 -49.49 -7.10 -8.65
CA ASN A 1164 -48.51 -7.47 -7.64
C ASN A 1164 -48.19 -8.97 -7.78
N ILE A 1165 -46.91 -9.32 -7.86
CA ILE A 1165 -46.47 -10.71 -7.89
C ILE A 1165 -45.62 -10.97 -6.66
N LYS A 1166 -46.02 -11.95 -5.85
CA LYS A 1166 -45.31 -12.41 -4.65
C LYS A 1166 -44.88 -13.86 -4.81
N TYR A 1167 -43.74 -14.23 -4.23
CA TYR A 1167 -43.32 -15.62 -4.18
C TYR A 1167 -44.08 -16.36 -3.07
N LYS A 1168 -44.78 -17.47 -3.37
CA LYS A 1168 -45.62 -18.14 -2.35
C LYS A 1168 -44.83 -18.68 -1.16
N SER A 1169 -43.62 -19.16 -1.40
CA SER A 1169 -42.77 -19.71 -0.33
C SER A 1169 -42.13 -18.62 0.53
N ASN A 1170 -42.07 -17.37 0.05
CA ASN A 1170 -41.66 -16.21 0.83
C ASN A 1170 -42.34 -14.94 0.29
N ILE A 1171 -43.42 -14.54 0.94
CA ILE A 1171 -44.28 -13.43 0.49
C ILE A 1171 -43.62 -12.06 0.56
N GLU A 1172 -42.48 -11.92 1.25
CA GLU A 1172 -41.69 -10.69 1.24
C GLU A 1172 -41.08 -10.43 -0.13
N TYR A 1173 -40.79 -11.48 -0.91
CA TYR A 1173 -40.27 -11.32 -2.26
C TYR A 1173 -41.40 -10.90 -3.19
N GLU A 1174 -41.39 -9.61 -3.52
CA GLU A 1174 -42.48 -8.91 -4.18
C GLU A 1174 -41.96 -8.11 -5.38
N VAL A 1175 -42.69 -8.15 -6.50
CA VAL A 1175 -42.43 -7.35 -7.70
C VAL A 1175 -43.71 -6.65 -8.12
N GLN A 1176 -43.62 -5.32 -8.23
CA GLN A 1176 -44.73 -4.50 -8.67
C GLN A 1176 -44.71 -4.30 -10.18
N ILE A 1177 -45.86 -4.46 -10.84
CA ILE A 1177 -45.97 -4.28 -12.28
C ILE A 1177 -47.00 -3.20 -12.59
N GLU A 1178 -46.54 -2.14 -13.24
CA GLU A 1178 -47.38 -1.10 -13.81
C GLU A 1178 -47.64 -1.40 -15.29
N CYS A 1179 -48.90 -1.55 -15.67
CA CYS A 1179 -49.33 -1.89 -17.01
C CYS A 1179 -49.80 -0.65 -17.76
N LYS A 1180 -49.34 -0.43 -19.00
CA LYS A 1180 -49.81 0.68 -19.83
C LYS A 1180 -50.07 0.28 -21.28
N LYS A 1181 -51.14 0.81 -21.87
CA LYS A 1181 -51.36 0.71 -23.31
C LYS A 1181 -50.48 1.69 -24.09
N ASP A 1182 -50.04 1.31 -25.29
CA ASP A 1182 -49.27 2.19 -26.18
C ASP A 1182 -49.98 3.52 -26.52
N LYS A 1183 -51.32 3.54 -26.48
CA LYS A 1183 -52.10 4.78 -26.67
C LYS A 1183 -52.25 5.67 -25.43
N HIS A 1184 -51.84 5.20 -24.24
CA HIS A 1184 -52.07 5.92 -22.99
C HIS A 1184 -51.48 7.35 -23.05
N ARG A 1185 -52.20 8.33 -22.48
CA ARG A 1185 -51.79 9.75 -22.57
C ARG A 1185 -50.49 10.00 -21.79
N LYS A 1186 -50.34 9.37 -20.64
CA LYS A 1186 -49.20 9.53 -19.72
C LYS A 1186 -48.14 8.43 -19.83
N LEU A 1187 -48.07 7.72 -20.96
CA LEU A 1187 -47.18 6.56 -21.16
C LEU A 1187 -45.71 6.81 -20.75
N TYR A 1188 -45.17 8.01 -20.98
CA TYR A 1188 -43.77 8.33 -20.64
C TYR A 1188 -43.59 8.83 -19.20
N GLU A 1189 -44.64 9.35 -18.58
CA GLU A 1189 -44.61 9.92 -17.23
C GLU A 1189 -44.93 8.87 -16.16
N SER A 1190 -45.62 7.79 -16.53
CA SER A 1190 -46.17 6.80 -15.59
C SER A 1190 -45.08 5.97 -14.90
N ILE A 1191 -43.92 5.76 -15.54
CA ILE A 1191 -42.77 5.11 -14.88
C ILE A 1191 -42.35 5.91 -13.64
N ASN A 1192 -42.20 7.23 -13.75
CA ASN A 1192 -41.76 8.07 -12.63
C ASN A 1192 -42.92 8.33 -11.66
N ASN A 1193 -44.09 8.70 -12.17
CA ASN A 1193 -45.21 9.16 -11.34
C ASN A 1193 -46.04 8.05 -10.70
N GLN A 1194 -46.03 6.84 -11.25
CA GLN A 1194 -46.81 5.71 -10.74
C GLN A 1194 -45.89 4.62 -10.21
N LEU A 1195 -44.99 4.06 -11.05
CA LEU A 1195 -44.15 2.95 -10.62
C LEU A 1195 -43.10 3.38 -9.58
N ILE A 1196 -42.30 4.42 -9.85
CA ILE A 1196 -41.25 4.87 -8.90
C ILE A 1196 -41.88 5.49 -7.66
N LYS A 1197 -42.61 6.60 -7.84
CA LYS A 1197 -43.09 7.44 -6.74
C LYS A 1197 -44.04 6.73 -5.76
N LEU A 1198 -44.83 5.76 -6.22
CA LEU A 1198 -45.82 5.12 -5.36
C LEU A 1198 -45.33 3.80 -4.74
N TYR A 1199 -44.26 3.20 -5.30
CA TYR A 1199 -43.79 1.85 -4.93
C TYR A 1199 -42.31 1.80 -4.58
N LEU A 1200 -41.43 2.20 -5.50
CA LEU A 1200 -40.00 1.93 -5.33
C LEU A 1200 -39.30 2.89 -4.34
N GLU A 1201 -39.88 4.06 -4.07
CA GLU A 1201 -39.33 5.00 -3.08
C GLU A 1201 -39.39 4.42 -1.65
N ASP A 1202 -40.50 3.78 -1.25
CA ASP A 1202 -40.75 3.43 0.16
C ASP A 1202 -41.28 2.00 0.42
N LYS A 1203 -41.64 1.21 -0.60
CA LYS A 1203 -42.38 -0.07 -0.40
C LYS A 1203 -41.68 -1.30 -0.93
N VAL A 1204 -41.34 -1.33 -2.21
CA VAL A 1204 -40.77 -2.52 -2.87
C VAL A 1204 -39.46 -2.20 -3.57
N GLU A 1205 -38.58 -3.18 -3.65
CA GLU A 1205 -37.23 -2.96 -4.20
C GLU A 1205 -37.20 -2.95 -5.74
N TYR A 1206 -38.12 -3.68 -6.38
CA TYR A 1206 -38.11 -3.93 -7.83
C TYR A 1206 -39.47 -3.73 -8.50
N GLY A 1207 -39.45 -3.30 -9.77
CA GLY A 1207 -40.64 -3.05 -10.55
C GLY A 1207 -40.55 -3.39 -12.04
N ILE A 1208 -41.69 -3.65 -12.68
CA ILE A 1208 -41.80 -3.92 -14.11
C ILE A 1208 -42.79 -2.93 -14.73
N TYR A 1209 -42.42 -2.33 -15.85
CA TYR A 1209 -43.30 -1.51 -16.66
C TYR A 1209 -43.74 -2.30 -17.90
N LEU A 1210 -44.97 -2.83 -17.87
CA LEU A 1210 -45.51 -3.72 -18.89
C LEU A 1210 -46.35 -2.95 -19.92
N ILE A 1211 -46.02 -3.07 -21.20
CA ILE A 1211 -46.67 -2.33 -22.28
C ILE A 1211 -47.46 -3.26 -23.17
N PHE A 1212 -48.74 -2.95 -23.35
CA PHE A 1212 -49.62 -3.59 -24.34
C PHE A 1212 -49.58 -2.79 -25.64
N TYR A 1213 -48.85 -3.30 -26.64
CA TYR A 1213 -48.63 -2.60 -27.91
C TYR A 1213 -49.61 -3.03 -29.00
N PHE A 1214 -50.56 -2.14 -29.34
CA PHE A 1214 -51.57 -2.38 -30.38
C PHE A 1214 -51.28 -1.63 -31.69
N GLY A 1215 -50.25 -0.78 -31.72
CA GLY A 1215 -49.88 0.01 -32.90
C GLY A 1215 -50.82 1.20 -33.16
N GLU A 1216 -51.63 1.61 -32.19
CA GLU A 1216 -52.70 2.61 -32.37
C GLU A 1216 -52.18 4.05 -32.42
N LYS A 1217 -51.12 4.36 -31.65
CA LYS A 1217 -50.61 5.75 -31.50
C LYS A 1217 -49.23 5.98 -32.09
N ARG A 1218 -48.37 4.96 -32.14
CA ARG A 1218 -46.98 5.08 -32.61
C ARG A 1218 -46.60 3.86 -33.43
N LYS A 1219 -46.51 4.01 -34.75
CA LYS A 1219 -46.14 2.91 -35.67
C LYS A 1219 -44.73 2.37 -35.45
N ASN A 1220 -43.84 3.14 -34.80
CA ASN A 1220 -42.47 2.72 -34.51
C ASN A 1220 -42.35 2.24 -33.04
N LYS A 1221 -42.51 0.93 -32.84
CA LYS A 1221 -42.36 0.24 -31.55
C LYS A 1221 -40.98 0.47 -30.92
N GLN A 1222 -39.90 0.40 -31.71
CA GLN A 1222 -38.53 0.54 -31.23
C GLN A 1222 -38.26 1.94 -30.65
N TYR A 1223 -38.74 2.99 -31.33
CA TYR A 1223 -38.60 4.37 -30.84
C TYR A 1223 -39.32 4.58 -29.51
N MET A 1224 -40.52 4.01 -29.34
CA MET A 1224 -41.27 4.08 -28.09
C MET A 1224 -40.50 3.41 -26.95
N PHE A 1225 -39.98 2.20 -27.19
CA PHE A 1225 -39.21 1.43 -26.21
C PHE A 1225 -37.96 2.18 -25.77
N ASN A 1226 -37.13 2.64 -26.71
CA ASN A 1226 -35.91 3.40 -26.42
C ASN A 1226 -36.20 4.70 -25.64
N LYS A 1227 -37.33 5.37 -25.92
CA LYS A 1227 -37.71 6.58 -25.21
C LYS A 1227 -38.13 6.31 -23.76
N LEU A 1228 -38.74 5.14 -23.49
CA LEU A 1228 -39.12 4.74 -22.14
C LEU A 1228 -37.90 4.34 -21.31
N GLU A 1229 -36.98 3.55 -21.87
CA GLU A 1229 -35.74 3.20 -21.17
C GLU A 1229 -34.89 4.43 -20.81
N LYS A 1230 -34.83 5.44 -21.71
CA LYS A 1230 -34.16 6.72 -21.43
C LYS A 1230 -34.85 7.57 -20.36
N GLY A 1231 -36.14 7.31 -20.08
CA GLY A 1231 -36.94 8.06 -19.12
C GLY A 1231 -36.80 7.59 -17.68
N ILE A 1232 -36.13 6.44 -17.45
CA ILE A 1232 -35.88 5.88 -16.12
C ILE A 1232 -34.71 6.65 -15.48
N GLN A 1233 -34.92 7.16 -14.25
CA GLN A 1233 -33.89 7.81 -13.45
C GLN A 1233 -32.72 6.85 -13.16
N GLU A 1234 -31.49 7.38 -13.08
CA GLU A 1234 -30.27 6.55 -13.01
C GLU A 1234 -30.27 5.56 -11.84
N GLU A 1235 -30.76 5.99 -10.67
CA GLU A 1235 -30.85 5.18 -9.45
C GLU A 1235 -31.80 3.95 -9.57
N TYR A 1236 -32.79 4.01 -10.47
CA TYR A 1236 -33.77 2.94 -10.69
C TYR A 1236 -33.50 2.10 -11.93
N LYS A 1237 -32.46 2.40 -12.73
CA LYS A 1237 -32.17 1.67 -13.98
C LYS A 1237 -31.92 0.17 -13.79
N ASN A 1238 -31.44 -0.24 -12.62
CA ASN A 1238 -31.23 -1.66 -12.29
C ASN A 1238 -32.40 -2.26 -11.48
N LYS A 1239 -33.40 -1.45 -11.11
CA LYS A 1239 -34.57 -1.85 -10.33
C LYS A 1239 -35.84 -1.97 -11.17
N ILE A 1240 -35.86 -1.37 -12.36
CA ILE A 1240 -37.02 -1.37 -13.26
C ILE A 1240 -36.71 -2.06 -14.59
N LYS A 1241 -37.61 -2.97 -15.00
CA LYS A 1241 -37.58 -3.57 -16.35
C LYS A 1241 -38.77 -3.10 -17.18
N VAL A 1242 -38.52 -2.65 -18.42
CA VAL A 1242 -39.59 -2.37 -19.38
C VAL A 1242 -39.82 -3.62 -20.25
N ILE A 1243 -41.05 -4.14 -20.27
CA ILE A 1243 -41.46 -5.26 -21.12
C ILE A 1243 -42.57 -4.78 -22.05
N CYS A 1244 -42.47 -5.08 -23.34
CA CYS A 1244 -43.46 -4.68 -24.33
C CYS A 1244 -43.95 -5.91 -25.09
N ILE A 1245 -45.26 -6.18 -25.03
CA ILE A 1245 -45.95 -7.27 -25.71
C ILE A 1245 -46.60 -6.75 -26.98
N ASP A 1246 -46.23 -7.32 -28.12
CA ASP A 1246 -46.77 -7.02 -29.44
C ASP A 1246 -48.12 -7.68 -29.67
N LEU A 1247 -49.17 -6.90 -29.47
CA LEU A 1247 -50.54 -7.35 -29.66
C LEU A 1247 -51.09 -6.95 -31.02
N THR A 1248 -50.26 -6.45 -31.95
CA THR A 1248 -50.73 -6.12 -33.30
C THR A 1248 -51.26 -7.38 -34.01
N VAL A 1249 -52.51 -7.30 -34.48
CA VAL A 1249 -53.15 -8.33 -35.29
C VAL A 1249 -53.08 -7.91 -36.75
N ILE A 1250 -52.56 -8.78 -37.61
CA ILE A 1250 -52.54 -8.55 -39.05
C ILE A 1250 -53.98 -8.59 -39.54
N LYS A 1251 -54.51 -7.46 -40.02
CA LYS A 1251 -55.77 -7.45 -40.78
C LYS A 1251 -55.56 -8.35 -42.01
N LYS A 1252 -56.15 -9.54 -42.03
CA LYS A 1252 -56.38 -10.24 -43.30
C LYS A 1252 -57.23 -9.28 -44.16
N VAL A 1253 -56.62 -8.79 -45.23
CA VAL A 1253 -57.27 -7.96 -46.25
C VAL A 1253 -58.44 -8.70 -46.85
#